data_AF-E2SH38-F1
#
_entry.id   AF-E2SH38-F1
#
_cell.length_a   1.000
_cell.length_b   1.000
_cell.length_c   1.000
_cell.angle_alpha   90.00
_cell.angle_beta   90.00
_cell.angle_gamma   90.00
#
_symmetry.space_group_name_H-M   'P 1'
#
loop_
_entity.id
_entity.type
_entity.pdbx_description
1 polymer ?
#
loop_
_entity_poly.entity_id
_entity_poly.type
_entity_poly.pdbx_seq_one_letter_code
_entity_poly.pdbx_strand_id
1 'polypeptide(L)'
;MEFTNAQIRDFAGSDEQYENAKRLVEEQRIVSLDIDDFTSNEIIMVNATIKDGKDYREVNMSIDKDDVTVRAHLCSCPQHGKNTLSCVHCTAVLIKLNEEHEKKQKEADAQIPAQEHDSYAIALMNAYEEQIIYSSLAMNLKQSIHIEPVLEIRQRTILALTLKVGNAKRYIVKDIAQFLDDIRHNVKKSYGKELEFLHNRLSFDEESQKLIDFMLHHEHDVLYFQNRHALARCPQARNMCMTPDALDEFYSLYAGEDVMHRMKEKMLINMRFTDENPQLHMEVKKLEDTSYEIALSTLNYRLFEGRNHLYVLMDHILYRCDEAYTKTCSRLLTTCLEKKKPLVLSKELMPTFYNNVIMNTRRHIPLHGVDISEFAPLPLECRLYIDMPKHNVISARLMYCYGNEEYNAFSTSALSTSRNFNDEIAVRLVFTRYMTRIDAMEGIAYIEHSQDAMYEFLNHGLEELGTTCEVFATDKFKKLQIKESVNISMGVRIESDLLEINFDTYDFPVNELQEVLASYRMNKKYYRMKNGSFVNIEDSALQELSAILDGMHVSEKEMNSGVIKVPKYRSLYIDNSLKDSEMIKVDRDSSFKDIIRGIRNVKDSDFAVPPALKSILRNYQKTGFRWMKTMAAYGFSGILADDMGIGKTLQVITLLEDEKLHNSDSLSLVVCPSSLILNWQSEIEKFSKTLTNIIISGTSDERRVAIMQCRDYDVVEKLIRNETDHVVRYKDQDEYPINEKMS
;
A
#
# COMPACT_ATOMS: atom_id res chain seq x y z
N MET A 1 -39.76 6.32 52.30
CA MET A 1 -41.15 6.73 52.05
C MET A 1 -41.65 7.44 53.29
N GLU A 2 -41.89 8.74 53.22
CA GLU A 2 -42.26 9.54 54.39
C GLU A 2 -43.69 10.07 54.20
N PHE A 3 -44.66 9.48 54.89
CA PHE A 3 -46.00 10.06 54.97
C PHE A 3 -46.02 11.07 56.11
N THR A 4 -46.39 12.30 55.82
CA THR A 4 -46.57 13.30 56.87
C THR A 4 -47.81 12.96 57.71
N ASN A 5 -47.80 13.30 59.00
CA ASN A 5 -48.96 13.12 59.88
C ASN A 5 -50.22 13.81 59.34
N ALA A 6 -50.07 14.90 58.57
CA ALA A 6 -51.16 15.57 57.89
C ALA A 6 -51.79 14.67 56.80
N GLN A 7 -50.97 14.02 55.97
CA GLN A 7 -51.44 13.09 54.92
C GLN A 7 -52.16 11.87 55.51
N ILE A 8 -51.67 11.32 56.63
CA ILE A 8 -52.32 10.17 57.29
C ILE A 8 -53.66 10.58 57.90
N ARG A 9 -53.76 11.79 58.48
CA ARG A 9 -55.02 12.33 59.01
C ARG A 9 -56.04 12.60 57.91
N ASP A 10 -55.62 13.18 56.78
CA ASP A 10 -56.48 13.37 55.62
C ASP A 10 -57.00 12.04 55.07
N PHE A 11 -56.15 11.01 55.01
CA PHE A 11 -56.56 9.67 54.61
C PHE A 11 -57.57 9.04 55.59
N ALA A 12 -57.47 9.31 56.89
CA ALA A 12 -58.40 8.80 57.90
C ALA A 12 -59.82 9.40 57.78
N GLY A 13 -59.96 10.60 57.20
CA GLY A 13 -61.24 11.28 56.99
C GLY A 13 -61.90 11.88 58.24
N SER A 14 -61.48 11.50 59.46
CA SER A 14 -61.85 12.17 60.71
C SER A 14 -60.80 11.95 61.81
N ASP A 15 -60.69 12.88 62.77
CA ASP A 15 -59.75 12.75 63.89
C ASP A 15 -60.08 11.57 64.81
N GLU A 16 -61.37 11.24 65.00
CA GLU A 16 -61.79 10.09 65.79
C GLU A 16 -61.31 8.77 65.16
N GLN A 17 -61.32 8.68 63.83
CA GLN A 17 -60.83 7.52 63.10
C GLN A 17 -59.30 7.39 63.17
N TYR A 18 -58.57 8.50 63.12
CA TYR A 18 -57.12 8.54 63.29
C TYR A 18 -56.69 8.07 64.69
N GLU A 19 -57.33 8.57 65.75
CA GLU A 19 -56.99 8.18 67.13
C GLU A 19 -57.33 6.71 67.42
N ASN A 20 -58.45 6.21 66.88
CA ASN A 20 -58.77 4.77 66.98
C ASN A 20 -57.77 3.89 66.22
N ALA A 21 -57.28 4.35 65.07
CA ALA A 21 -56.27 3.65 64.29
C ALA A 21 -54.92 3.62 65.02
N LYS A 22 -54.53 4.75 65.61
CA LYS A 22 -53.33 4.86 66.44
C LYS A 22 -53.38 3.92 67.64
N ARG A 23 -54.54 3.80 68.29
CA ARG A 23 -54.74 2.84 69.40
C ARG A 23 -54.51 1.39 68.98
N LEU A 24 -54.92 0.98 67.78
CA LEU A 24 -54.65 -0.37 67.28
C LEU A 24 -53.14 -0.63 67.08
N VAL A 25 -52.38 0.38 66.67
CA VAL A 25 -50.92 0.32 66.52
C VAL A 25 -50.23 0.26 67.89
N GLU A 26 -50.63 1.12 68.83
CA GLU A 26 -50.10 1.15 70.20
C GLU A 26 -50.39 -0.15 70.98
N GLU A 27 -51.56 -0.76 70.76
CA GLU A 27 -51.93 -2.07 71.31
C GLU A 27 -51.28 -3.27 70.57
N GLN A 28 -50.40 -3.03 69.60
CA GLN A 28 -49.71 -4.05 68.78
C GLN A 28 -50.67 -5.07 68.14
N ARG A 29 -51.81 -4.58 67.63
CA ARG A 29 -52.85 -5.43 67.01
C ARG A 29 -52.54 -5.84 65.57
N ILE A 30 -51.52 -5.26 64.95
CA ILE A 30 -51.06 -5.63 63.62
C ILE A 30 -50.15 -6.85 63.75
N VAL A 31 -50.63 -7.99 63.21
CA VAL A 31 -50.04 -9.32 63.39
C VAL A 31 -49.00 -9.62 62.32
N SER A 32 -49.26 -9.19 61.09
CA SER A 32 -48.30 -9.26 59.99
C SER A 32 -48.39 -8.01 59.14
N LEU A 33 -47.25 -7.63 58.55
CA LEU A 33 -47.10 -6.52 57.63
C LEU A 33 -46.03 -6.92 56.61
N ASP A 34 -46.48 -7.31 55.43
CA ASP A 34 -45.63 -7.69 54.31
C ASP A 34 -45.65 -6.58 53.26
N ILE A 35 -44.46 -6.17 52.84
CA ILE A 35 -44.26 -5.10 51.86
C ILE A 35 -43.57 -5.72 50.65
N ASP A 36 -44.31 -5.86 49.56
CA ASP A 36 -43.79 -6.40 48.31
C ASP A 36 -43.38 -5.24 47.40
N ASP A 37 -42.07 -5.06 47.27
CA ASP A 37 -41.47 -4.08 46.36
C ASP A 37 -41.01 -4.80 45.07
N PHE A 38 -41.90 -4.87 44.08
CA PHE A 38 -41.58 -5.49 42.80
C PHE A 38 -40.59 -4.62 42.01
N THR A 39 -39.53 -5.24 41.49
CA THR A 39 -38.37 -4.62 40.82
C THR A 39 -38.64 -3.84 39.52
N SER A 40 -39.91 -3.61 39.15
CA SER A 40 -40.31 -2.75 38.04
C SER A 40 -41.80 -2.36 38.14
N ASN A 41 -42.08 -1.23 38.78
CA ASN A 41 -43.12 -0.23 38.50
C ASN A 41 -43.29 0.68 39.73
N GLU A 42 -43.72 1.92 39.52
CA GLU A 42 -43.80 3.05 40.46
C GLU A 42 -44.70 2.83 41.72
N ILE A 43 -45.09 1.58 42.05
CA ILE A 43 -46.10 1.27 43.07
C ILE A 43 -45.61 0.16 44.02
N ILE A 44 -45.71 0.40 45.33
CA ILE A 44 -45.49 -0.58 46.41
C ILE A 44 -46.80 -1.21 46.83
N MET A 45 -46.82 -2.52 46.99
CA MET A 45 -47.95 -3.25 47.55
C MET A 45 -47.69 -3.59 49.01
N VAL A 46 -48.64 -3.27 49.89
CA VAL A 46 -48.57 -3.61 51.31
C VAL A 46 -49.77 -4.45 51.70
N ASN A 47 -49.49 -5.62 52.27
CA ASN A 47 -50.49 -6.54 52.78
C ASN A 47 -50.30 -6.68 54.30
N ALA A 48 -51.36 -6.51 55.06
CA ALA A 48 -51.29 -6.53 56.52
C ALA A 48 -52.48 -7.28 57.12
N THR A 49 -52.21 -8.01 58.20
CA THR A 49 -53.25 -8.67 58.99
C THR A 49 -53.39 -8.01 60.35
N ILE A 50 -54.59 -7.59 60.70
CA ILE A 50 -54.89 -6.82 61.92
C ILE A 50 -55.92 -7.56 62.74
N LYS A 51 -55.65 -7.74 64.03
CA LYS A 51 -56.55 -8.39 64.98
C LYS A 51 -57.47 -7.35 65.63
N ASP A 52 -58.73 -7.35 65.24
CA ASP A 52 -59.75 -6.45 65.77
C ASP A 52 -60.79 -7.25 66.58
N GLY A 53 -60.64 -7.21 67.91
CA GLY A 53 -61.40 -8.06 68.83
C GLY A 53 -61.06 -9.54 68.67
N LYS A 54 -62.04 -10.35 68.23
CA LYS A 54 -61.87 -11.80 67.98
C LYS A 54 -61.64 -12.14 66.50
N ASP A 55 -61.80 -11.18 65.60
CA ASP A 55 -61.67 -11.38 64.16
C ASP A 55 -60.32 -10.88 63.64
N TYR A 56 -59.84 -11.47 62.56
CA TYR A 56 -58.68 -11.01 61.81
C TYR A 56 -59.16 -10.28 60.55
N ARG A 57 -58.63 -9.08 60.33
CA ARG A 57 -58.92 -8.23 59.17
C ARG A 57 -57.69 -8.18 58.29
N GLU A 58 -57.88 -8.40 57.01
CA GLU A 58 -56.83 -8.31 56.00
C GLU A 58 -56.97 -6.96 55.30
N VAL A 59 -55.84 -6.26 55.21
CA VAL A 59 -55.71 -4.96 54.56
C VAL A 59 -54.68 -5.08 53.45
N ASN A 60 -55.08 -4.74 52.23
CA ASN A 60 -54.18 -4.66 51.09
C ASN A 60 -54.20 -3.23 50.56
N MET A 61 -53.04 -2.61 50.36
CA MET A 61 -52.93 -1.26 49.81
C MET A 61 -51.84 -1.16 48.76
N SER A 62 -52.04 -0.27 47.79
CA SER A 62 -51.06 0.09 46.77
C SER A 62 -50.66 1.56 46.96
N ILE A 63 -49.36 1.81 47.16
CA ILE A 63 -48.78 3.14 47.41
C ILE A 63 -47.89 3.52 46.24
N ASP A 64 -48.09 4.71 45.69
CA ASP A 64 -47.21 5.28 44.67
C ASP A 64 -45.88 5.76 45.28
N LYS A 65 -44.76 5.38 44.66
CA LYS A 65 -43.40 5.70 45.11
C LYS A 65 -43.05 7.18 44.91
N ASP A 66 -43.51 7.78 43.83
CA ASP A 66 -43.06 9.11 43.42
C ASP A 66 -43.84 10.21 44.15
N ASP A 67 -45.16 10.04 44.29
CA ASP A 67 -46.05 11.03 44.92
C ASP A 67 -46.35 10.74 46.40
N VAL A 68 -45.95 9.58 46.93
CA VAL A 68 -46.25 9.12 48.30
C VAL A 68 -47.76 9.24 48.62
N THR A 69 -48.58 8.66 47.74
CA THR A 69 -50.05 8.64 47.87
C THR A 69 -50.60 7.22 47.80
N VAL A 70 -51.66 6.96 48.56
CA VAL A 70 -52.37 5.67 48.53
C VAL A 70 -53.30 5.66 47.32
N ARG A 71 -52.98 4.84 46.31
CA ARG A 71 -53.74 4.73 45.06
C ARG A 71 -55.00 3.89 45.23
N ALA A 72 -54.91 2.80 45.98
CA ALA A 72 -56.01 1.90 46.28
C ALA A 72 -55.79 1.19 47.61
N HIS A 73 -56.88 0.92 48.33
CA HIS A 73 -56.87 0.18 49.59
C HIS A 73 -58.14 -0.66 49.69
N LEU A 74 -57.98 -1.89 50.18
CA LEU A 74 -59.04 -2.85 50.42
C LEU A 74 -58.89 -3.39 51.83
N CYS A 75 -60.01 -3.47 52.55
CA CYS A 75 -60.05 -4.07 53.88
C CYS A 75 -61.23 -5.04 54.00
N SER A 76 -61.01 -6.19 54.64
CA SER A 76 -62.07 -7.19 54.89
C SER A 76 -63.03 -6.81 56.05
N CYS A 77 -63.05 -5.54 56.47
CA CYS A 77 -63.97 -5.06 57.51
C CYS A 77 -65.32 -4.59 56.93
N PRO A 78 -66.45 -4.76 57.66
CA PRO A 78 -67.77 -4.41 57.14
C PRO A 78 -68.02 -2.91 56.95
N GLN A 79 -67.14 -2.06 57.49
CA GLN A 79 -67.22 -0.60 57.42
C GLN A 79 -66.51 -0.04 56.18
N HIS A 80 -65.62 -0.81 55.57
CA HIS A 80 -64.93 -0.39 54.37
C HIS A 80 -65.93 -0.27 53.20
N GLY A 81 -65.98 0.91 52.57
CA GLY A 81 -66.87 1.19 51.42
C GLY A 81 -68.31 1.65 51.75
N LYS A 82 -68.66 1.89 53.03
CA LYS A 82 -70.01 2.33 53.44
C LYS A 82 -70.12 3.83 53.79
N ASN A 83 -69.61 4.70 52.92
CA ASN A 83 -69.58 6.19 53.02
C ASN A 83 -68.42 6.83 53.80
N THR A 84 -67.29 6.14 54.00
CA THR A 84 -66.03 6.76 54.47
C THR A 84 -64.90 6.52 53.47
N LEU A 85 -63.97 7.48 53.37
CA LEU A 85 -62.84 7.42 52.42
C LEU A 85 -61.89 6.25 52.72
N SER A 86 -61.69 5.93 54.01
CA SER A 86 -60.91 4.79 54.48
C SER A 86 -61.56 4.18 55.74
N CYS A 87 -61.00 3.09 56.26
CA CYS A 87 -61.39 2.50 57.55
C CYS A 87 -60.24 2.58 58.56
N VAL A 88 -60.56 2.45 59.85
CA VAL A 88 -59.60 2.48 60.98
C VAL A 88 -58.41 1.53 60.74
N HIS A 89 -58.67 0.36 60.16
CA HIS A 89 -57.66 -0.66 59.86
C HIS A 89 -56.66 -0.23 58.78
N CYS A 90 -57.12 0.39 57.68
CA CYS A 90 -56.23 0.89 56.64
C CYS A 90 -55.34 2.03 57.15
N THR A 91 -55.92 2.93 57.96
CA THR A 91 -55.18 4.02 58.60
C THR A 91 -54.11 3.49 59.57
N ALA A 92 -54.42 2.43 60.34
CA ALA A 92 -53.48 1.82 61.28
C ALA A 92 -52.24 1.24 60.58
N VAL A 93 -52.41 0.65 59.39
CA VAL A 93 -51.30 0.11 58.58
C VAL A 93 -50.38 1.23 58.10
N LEU A 94 -50.94 2.36 57.65
CA LEU A 94 -50.15 3.55 57.25
C LEU A 94 -49.36 4.16 58.41
N ILE A 95 -49.97 4.26 59.60
CA ILE A 95 -49.26 4.73 60.81
C ILE A 95 -48.09 3.79 61.14
N LYS A 96 -48.33 2.47 61.12
CA LYS A 96 -47.31 1.46 61.43
C LYS A 96 -46.15 1.45 60.42
N LEU A 97 -46.45 1.62 59.13
CA LEU A 97 -45.43 1.77 58.08
C LEU A 97 -44.52 2.98 58.33
N ASN A 98 -45.09 4.10 58.79
CA ASN A 98 -44.32 5.31 59.08
C ASN A 98 -43.42 5.15 60.33
N GLU A 99 -43.90 4.46 61.37
CA GLU A 99 -43.10 4.16 62.57
C GLU A 99 -41.93 3.20 62.30
N GLU A 100 -42.12 2.18 61.45
CA GLU A 100 -41.06 1.26 61.04
C GLU A 100 -39.95 1.98 60.25
N HIS A 101 -40.34 2.96 59.42
CA HIS A 101 -39.39 3.79 58.67
C HIS A 101 -38.59 4.71 59.61
N GLU A 102 -39.23 5.39 60.56
CA GLU A 102 -38.54 6.23 61.54
C GLU A 102 -37.60 5.43 62.48
N LYS A 103 -37.97 4.19 62.84
CA LYS A 103 -37.09 3.30 63.63
C LYS A 103 -35.84 2.88 62.86
N LYS A 104 -35.98 2.48 61.60
CA LYS A 104 -34.83 2.14 60.74
C LYS A 104 -33.87 3.33 60.55
N GLN A 105 -34.40 4.55 60.52
CA GLN A 105 -33.58 5.77 60.42
C GLN A 105 -32.86 6.11 61.74
N LYS A 106 -33.53 5.96 62.89
CA LYS A 106 -32.93 6.19 64.23
C LYS A 106 -31.93 5.09 64.64
N GLU A 107 -32.05 3.88 64.10
CA GLU A 107 -31.07 2.79 64.26
C GLU A 107 -29.84 2.93 63.35
N ALA A 108 -29.94 3.67 62.23
CA ALA A 108 -28.83 3.92 61.30
C ALA A 108 -27.85 5.03 61.77
N ASP A 109 -28.31 6.00 62.57
CA ASP A 109 -27.50 7.16 63.01
C ASP A 109 -26.70 6.92 64.31
N ALA A 110 -26.75 5.73 64.91
CA ALA A 110 -26.20 5.47 66.26
C ALA A 110 -25.32 4.21 66.37
N GLN A 111 -24.27 4.02 65.54
CA GLN A 111 -23.13 3.15 65.89
C GLN A 111 -21.86 3.39 65.04
N ILE A 112 -20.71 3.49 65.72
CA ILE A 112 -19.32 3.59 65.21
C ILE A 112 -18.81 2.17 64.82
N PRO A 113 -17.90 2.00 63.84
CA PRO A 113 -17.99 0.91 62.87
C PRO A 113 -17.41 -0.42 63.36
N ALA A 114 -18.22 -1.48 63.27
CA ALA A 114 -17.73 -2.83 63.08
C ALA A 114 -17.52 -3.06 61.58
N GLN A 115 -16.47 -3.78 61.18
CA GLN A 115 -16.17 -4.07 59.79
C GLN A 115 -17.35 -4.80 59.12
N GLU A 116 -18.17 -4.05 58.39
CA GLU A 116 -19.16 -4.59 57.47
C GLU A 116 -18.41 -5.12 56.25
N HIS A 117 -18.29 -6.45 56.17
CA HIS A 117 -17.93 -7.07 54.91
C HIS A 117 -19.18 -7.10 54.04
N ASP A 118 -19.13 -6.36 52.94
CA ASP A 118 -20.17 -6.37 51.91
C ASP A 118 -20.34 -7.81 51.38
N SER A 119 -21.56 -8.34 51.45
CA SER A 119 -21.90 -9.67 50.94
C SER A 119 -21.59 -9.83 49.45
N TYR A 120 -21.66 -8.75 48.66
CA TYR A 120 -21.23 -8.74 47.26
C TYR A 120 -19.71 -8.75 47.15
N ALA A 121 -18.98 -8.09 48.06
CA ALA A 121 -17.53 -8.18 48.11
C ALA A 121 -17.07 -9.58 48.54
N ILE A 122 -17.77 -10.24 49.47
CA ILE A 122 -17.50 -11.64 49.84
C ILE A 122 -17.82 -12.57 48.67
N ALA A 123 -18.95 -12.40 47.99
CA ALA A 123 -19.30 -13.19 46.81
C ALA A 123 -18.30 -12.97 45.66
N LEU A 124 -17.85 -11.74 45.44
CA LEU A 124 -16.83 -11.39 44.46
C LEU A 124 -15.47 -11.99 44.83
N MET A 125 -15.05 -11.89 46.10
CA MET A 125 -13.82 -12.52 46.59
C MET A 125 -13.89 -14.03 46.45
N ASN A 126 -14.99 -14.69 46.82
CA ASN A 126 -15.20 -16.11 46.65
C ASN A 126 -15.21 -16.52 45.16
N ALA A 127 -15.81 -15.71 44.27
CA ALA A 127 -15.78 -15.97 42.83
C ALA A 127 -14.36 -15.87 42.25
N TYR A 128 -13.57 -14.88 42.68
CA TYR A 128 -12.15 -14.76 42.29
C TYR A 128 -11.29 -15.86 42.92
N GLU A 129 -11.55 -16.24 44.17
CA GLU A 129 -10.84 -17.32 44.88
C GLU A 129 -11.15 -18.68 44.23
N GLU A 130 -12.41 -18.94 43.88
CA GLU A 130 -12.82 -20.07 43.04
C GLU A 130 -12.11 -20.03 41.68
N GLN A 131 -12.10 -18.89 40.98
CA GLN A 131 -11.43 -18.76 39.69
C GLN A 131 -9.91 -19.00 39.78
N ILE A 132 -9.26 -18.57 40.86
CA ILE A 132 -7.83 -18.81 41.17
C ILE A 132 -7.59 -20.29 41.52
N ILE A 133 -8.45 -20.89 42.33
CA ILE A 133 -8.39 -22.31 42.71
C ILE A 133 -8.63 -23.19 41.47
N TYR A 134 -9.60 -22.87 40.62
CA TYR A 134 -9.94 -23.62 39.42
C TYR A 134 -8.89 -23.47 38.31
N SER A 135 -8.30 -22.28 38.12
CA SER A 135 -7.15 -22.12 37.20
C SER A 135 -5.92 -22.89 37.68
N SER A 136 -5.69 -22.96 39.00
CA SER A 136 -4.61 -23.73 39.62
C SER A 136 -4.85 -25.26 39.62
N LEU A 137 -6.10 -25.71 39.78
CA LEU A 137 -6.50 -27.12 39.68
C LEU A 137 -6.51 -27.61 38.23
N ALA A 138 -6.92 -26.77 37.27
CA ALA A 138 -6.90 -27.09 35.84
C ALA A 138 -5.48 -27.34 35.31
N MET A 139 -4.45 -26.70 35.88
CA MET A 139 -3.05 -27.00 35.56
C MET A 139 -2.60 -28.42 36.01
N ASN A 140 -3.29 -29.02 36.98
CA ASN A 140 -2.96 -30.34 37.54
C ASN A 140 -3.90 -31.47 37.05
N LEU A 141 -5.07 -31.15 36.49
CA LEU A 141 -6.04 -32.10 35.96
C LEU A 141 -5.92 -32.18 34.43
N LYS A 142 -4.96 -32.95 33.92
CA LYS A 142 -4.97 -33.39 32.51
C LYS A 142 -6.05 -34.45 32.29
N GLN A 143 -7.32 -34.08 32.41
CA GLN A 143 -8.39 -34.83 31.76
C GLN A 143 -8.44 -34.35 30.32
N SER A 144 -8.23 -35.26 29.37
CA SER A 144 -8.30 -34.97 27.94
C SER A 144 -9.71 -35.31 27.48
N ILE A 145 -10.63 -34.35 27.57
CA ILE A 145 -12.02 -34.54 27.14
C ILE A 145 -12.15 -34.12 25.68
N HIS A 146 -12.75 -35.00 24.89
CA HIS A 146 -12.95 -34.77 23.47
C HIS A 146 -14.32 -34.17 23.15
N ILE A 147 -14.36 -33.24 22.21
CA ILE A 147 -15.56 -32.69 21.58
C ILE A 147 -15.58 -33.13 20.13
N GLU A 148 -16.61 -33.87 19.77
CA GLU A 148 -16.81 -34.33 18.41
C GLU A 148 -17.86 -33.45 17.69
N PRO A 149 -17.48 -32.77 16.59
CA PRO A 149 -18.41 -32.01 15.77
C PRO A 149 -19.32 -32.95 14.96
N VAL A 150 -20.59 -32.59 14.85
CA VAL A 150 -21.56 -33.27 14.00
C VAL A 150 -22.34 -32.24 13.20
N LEU A 151 -22.22 -32.31 11.88
CA LEU A 151 -22.92 -31.41 10.96
C LEU A 151 -24.34 -31.90 10.66
N GLU A 152 -25.32 -31.04 10.82
CA GLU A 152 -26.71 -31.33 10.53
C GLU A 152 -27.20 -30.47 9.37
N ILE A 153 -27.69 -31.11 8.32
CA ILE A 153 -28.18 -30.38 7.15
C ILE A 153 -29.69 -30.21 7.25
N ARG A 154 -30.11 -28.97 7.45
CA ARG A 154 -31.50 -28.54 7.65
C ARG A 154 -32.02 -27.81 6.42
N GLN A 155 -33.32 -27.95 6.16
CA GLN A 155 -34.04 -27.26 5.07
C GLN A 155 -33.34 -27.31 3.69
N ARG A 156 -32.53 -28.35 3.44
CA ARG A 156 -31.72 -28.62 2.23
C ARG A 156 -30.51 -27.69 1.99
N THR A 157 -30.48 -26.48 2.52
CA THR A 157 -29.42 -25.49 2.25
C THR A 157 -28.74 -24.95 3.51
N ILE A 158 -29.19 -25.32 4.71
CA ILE A 158 -28.63 -24.83 5.97
C ILE A 158 -27.75 -25.92 6.56
N LEU A 159 -26.47 -25.59 6.80
CA LEU A 159 -25.55 -26.43 7.55
C LEU A 159 -25.47 -25.92 8.99
N ALA A 160 -25.67 -26.79 9.97
CA ALA A 160 -25.61 -26.45 11.38
C ALA A 160 -24.67 -27.40 12.12
N LEU A 161 -23.84 -26.85 13.01
CA LEU A 161 -22.96 -27.60 13.89
C LEU A 161 -23.71 -28.02 15.16
N THR A 162 -23.54 -29.30 15.53
CA THR A 162 -23.95 -29.87 16.81
C THR A 162 -22.76 -30.58 17.45
N LEU A 163 -22.77 -30.71 18.78
CA LEU A 163 -21.63 -31.25 19.50
C LEU A 163 -21.99 -32.51 20.25
N LYS A 164 -21.01 -33.42 20.35
CA LYS A 164 -20.99 -34.45 21.39
C LYS A 164 -19.72 -34.32 22.21
N VAL A 165 -19.85 -34.45 23.53
CA VAL A 165 -18.72 -34.33 24.47
C VAL A 165 -18.51 -35.64 25.22
N GLY A 166 -17.24 -36.03 25.40
CA GLY A 166 -16.84 -37.19 26.18
C GLY A 166 -15.89 -38.15 25.44
N ASN A 167 -15.29 -39.05 26.21
CA ASN A 167 -14.22 -39.93 25.72
C ASN A 167 -14.76 -41.29 25.27
N ALA A 168 -15.04 -42.21 26.20
CA ALA A 168 -15.57 -43.54 25.90
C ALA A 168 -17.05 -43.52 25.51
N LYS A 169 -17.82 -42.62 26.13
CA LYS A 169 -19.25 -42.42 25.86
C LYS A 169 -19.49 -40.94 25.58
N ARG A 170 -20.07 -40.67 24.41
CA ARG A 170 -20.25 -39.31 23.90
C ARG A 170 -21.68 -38.83 24.18
N TYR A 171 -21.81 -37.73 24.91
CA TYR A 171 -23.08 -37.11 25.30
C TYR A 171 -23.40 -35.95 24.37
N ILE A 172 -24.64 -35.84 23.91
CA ILE A 172 -25.08 -34.74 23.05
C ILE A 172 -25.17 -33.46 23.89
N VAL A 173 -24.52 -32.40 23.44
CA VAL A 173 -24.67 -31.06 24.04
C VAL A 173 -26.04 -30.52 23.65
N LYS A 174 -26.87 -30.22 24.65
CA LYS A 174 -28.26 -29.74 24.43
C LYS A 174 -28.33 -28.25 24.14
N ASP A 175 -27.37 -27.49 24.69
CA ASP A 175 -27.27 -26.05 24.54
C ASP A 175 -25.81 -25.65 24.32
N ILE A 176 -25.46 -25.19 23.11
CA ILE A 176 -24.09 -24.79 22.76
C ILE A 176 -23.74 -23.44 23.40
N ALA A 177 -24.67 -22.49 23.45
CA ALA A 177 -24.42 -21.18 24.05
C ALA A 177 -24.14 -21.33 25.55
N GLN A 178 -24.98 -22.10 26.25
CA GLN A 178 -24.73 -22.40 27.66
C GLN A 178 -23.43 -23.20 27.85
N PHE A 179 -23.07 -24.09 26.93
CA PHE A 179 -21.82 -24.83 26.99
C PHE A 179 -20.58 -23.92 26.91
N LEU A 180 -20.60 -22.93 26.00
CA LEU A 180 -19.54 -21.93 25.89
C LEU A 180 -19.49 -21.00 27.10
N ASP A 181 -20.66 -20.62 27.64
CA ASP A 181 -20.77 -19.83 28.86
C ASP A 181 -20.23 -20.58 30.10
N ASP A 182 -20.54 -21.87 30.22
CA ASP A 182 -20.01 -22.77 31.24
C ASP A 182 -18.46 -22.83 31.16
N ILE A 183 -17.88 -22.80 29.94
CA ILE A 183 -16.43 -22.76 29.70
C ILE A 183 -15.81 -21.44 30.16
N ARG A 184 -16.47 -20.30 29.89
CA ARG A 184 -15.98 -18.96 30.31
C ARG A 184 -15.94 -18.81 31.83
N HIS A 185 -16.94 -19.36 32.51
CA HIS A 185 -17.11 -19.23 33.96
C HIS A 185 -16.53 -20.40 34.76
N ASN A 186 -15.83 -21.35 34.11
CA ASN A 186 -15.25 -22.53 34.76
C ASN A 186 -16.26 -23.36 35.55
N VAL A 187 -17.45 -23.59 34.99
CA VAL A 187 -18.53 -24.27 35.70
C VAL A 187 -18.31 -25.78 35.71
N LYS A 188 -18.46 -26.41 36.89
CA LYS A 188 -18.46 -27.87 36.99
C LYS A 188 -19.86 -28.42 36.68
N LYS A 189 -19.97 -29.31 35.69
CA LYS A 189 -21.27 -29.82 35.22
C LYS A 189 -21.20 -31.29 34.80
N SER A 190 -22.31 -32.00 35.03
CA SER A 190 -22.48 -33.41 34.69
C SER A 190 -23.40 -33.58 33.46
N TYR A 191 -22.98 -34.44 32.52
CA TYR A 191 -23.78 -34.83 31.34
C TYR A 191 -24.48 -36.18 31.54
N GLY A 192 -24.18 -36.88 32.63
CA GLY A 192 -24.70 -38.19 32.98
C GLY A 192 -23.90 -38.82 34.14
N LYS A 193 -24.19 -40.08 34.47
CA LYS A 193 -23.56 -40.75 35.63
C LYS A 193 -22.04 -40.94 35.52
N GLU A 194 -21.50 -40.90 34.31
CA GLU A 194 -20.10 -41.27 34.01
C GLU A 194 -19.25 -40.09 33.52
N LEU A 195 -19.83 -38.90 33.32
CA LEU A 195 -19.11 -37.73 32.81
C LEU A 195 -19.52 -36.47 33.58
N GLU A 196 -18.64 -36.07 34.49
CA GLU A 196 -18.69 -34.81 35.21
C GLU A 196 -17.28 -34.23 35.23
N PHE A 197 -17.14 -32.97 34.81
CA PHE A 197 -15.85 -32.31 34.76
C PHE A 197 -16.01 -30.79 34.86
N LEU A 198 -14.89 -30.11 35.10
CA LEU A 198 -14.81 -28.66 35.11
C LEU A 198 -14.75 -28.15 33.66
N HIS A 199 -15.69 -27.30 33.26
CA HIS A 199 -15.69 -26.72 31.91
C HIS A 199 -14.62 -25.64 31.85
N ASN A 200 -13.39 -26.05 31.59
CA ASN A 200 -12.26 -25.16 31.42
C ASN A 200 -11.59 -25.53 30.10
N ARG A 201 -11.08 -24.53 29.37
CA ARG A 201 -10.39 -24.73 28.08
C ARG A 201 -9.29 -25.79 28.14
N LEU A 202 -8.54 -25.87 29.25
CA LEU A 202 -7.45 -26.83 29.46
C LEU A 202 -7.93 -28.26 29.77
N SER A 203 -9.22 -28.46 30.06
CA SER A 203 -9.82 -29.79 30.28
C SER A 203 -10.16 -30.52 28.97
N PHE A 204 -9.91 -29.88 27.83
CA PHE A 204 -10.17 -30.44 26.50
C PHE A 204 -8.86 -30.78 25.79
N ASP A 205 -8.90 -31.76 24.88
CA ASP A 205 -7.76 -32.03 24.01
C ASP A 205 -7.48 -30.87 23.01
N GLU A 206 -6.31 -30.91 22.36
CA GLU A 206 -5.87 -29.82 21.50
C GLU A 206 -6.79 -29.59 20.29
N GLU A 207 -7.41 -30.64 19.73
CA GLU A 207 -8.37 -30.54 18.62
C GLU A 207 -9.67 -29.87 19.08
N SER A 208 -10.18 -30.30 20.23
CA SER A 208 -11.39 -29.76 20.85
C SER A 208 -11.21 -28.31 21.28
N GLN A 209 -10.00 -27.92 21.71
CA GLN A 209 -9.67 -26.53 22.00
C GLN A 209 -9.78 -25.65 20.74
N LYS A 210 -9.28 -26.11 19.59
CA LYS A 210 -9.44 -25.38 18.31
C LYS A 210 -10.92 -25.22 17.93
N LEU A 211 -11.73 -26.27 18.13
CA LEU A 211 -13.17 -26.21 17.89
C LEU A 211 -13.88 -25.25 18.86
N ILE A 212 -13.48 -25.19 20.13
CA ILE A 212 -14.01 -24.22 21.11
C ILE A 212 -13.66 -22.80 20.68
N ASP A 213 -12.41 -22.53 20.29
CA ASP A 213 -11.97 -21.21 19.85
C ASP A 213 -12.77 -20.75 18.61
N PHE A 214 -12.99 -21.65 17.64
CA PHE A 214 -13.88 -21.42 16.49
C PHE A 214 -15.31 -21.06 16.91
N MET A 215 -15.90 -21.82 17.83
CA MET A 215 -17.27 -21.56 18.29
C MET A 215 -17.39 -20.23 19.03
N LEU A 216 -16.40 -19.87 19.85
CA LEU A 216 -16.33 -18.57 20.54
C LEU A 216 -16.15 -17.42 19.55
N HIS A 217 -15.37 -17.62 18.47
CA HIS A 217 -15.16 -16.61 17.43
C HIS A 217 -16.47 -16.25 16.70
N HIS A 218 -17.33 -17.25 16.45
CA HIS A 218 -18.56 -17.08 15.67
C HIS A 218 -19.86 -17.06 16.49
N GLU A 219 -19.80 -17.04 17.83
CA GLU A 219 -20.98 -17.04 18.70
C GLU A 219 -21.88 -15.81 18.45
N HIS A 220 -21.27 -14.63 18.23
CA HIS A 220 -21.98 -13.37 17.99
C HIS A 220 -22.51 -13.23 16.56
N ASP A 221 -21.88 -13.87 15.57
CA ASP A 221 -22.36 -13.88 14.19
C ASP A 221 -23.73 -14.54 14.08
N VAL A 222 -23.91 -15.65 14.82
CA VAL A 222 -25.18 -16.36 14.89
C VAL A 222 -26.28 -15.50 15.51
N LEU A 223 -25.95 -14.63 16.48
CA LEU A 223 -26.89 -13.68 17.10
C LEU A 223 -27.24 -12.52 16.16
N TYR A 224 -26.28 -12.01 15.37
CA TYR A 224 -26.51 -10.90 14.43
C TYR A 224 -27.41 -11.29 13.24
N PHE A 225 -27.28 -12.51 12.72
CA PHE A 225 -28.09 -13.01 11.60
C PHE A 225 -29.51 -13.49 11.97
N GLN A 226 -29.88 -13.45 13.26
CA GLN A 226 -31.24 -13.80 13.74
C GLN A 226 -32.35 -12.88 13.20
N ASN A 227 -32.00 -11.70 12.68
CA ASN A 227 -32.95 -10.76 12.08
C ASN A 227 -33.34 -11.06 10.62
N ARG A 228 -32.84 -12.15 10.00
CA ARG A 228 -33.30 -12.62 8.66
C ARG A 228 -34.24 -13.82 8.77
N HIS A 229 -35.37 -13.75 8.05
CA HIS A 229 -36.44 -14.77 8.04
C HIS A 229 -35.99 -16.22 7.74
N ALA A 230 -34.87 -16.44 7.04
CA ALA A 230 -34.39 -17.78 6.68
C ALA A 230 -33.79 -18.57 7.85
N LEU A 231 -33.25 -17.89 8.89
CA LEU A 231 -32.58 -18.52 10.04
C LEU A 231 -33.41 -18.54 11.32
N ALA A 232 -34.54 -17.80 11.36
CA ALA A 232 -35.44 -17.70 12.51
C ALA A 232 -36.11 -19.02 12.97
N ARG A 233 -35.97 -20.11 12.21
CA ARG A 233 -36.61 -21.41 12.47
C ARG A 233 -35.65 -22.50 12.99
N CYS A 234 -34.39 -22.18 13.30
CA CYS A 234 -33.47 -23.14 13.91
C CYS A 234 -33.69 -23.19 15.44
N PRO A 235 -33.86 -24.38 16.07
CA PRO A 235 -33.97 -24.49 17.53
C PRO A 235 -32.65 -24.06 18.16
N GLN A 236 -32.71 -22.94 18.87
CA GLN A 236 -31.60 -22.04 19.18
C GLN A 236 -30.60 -22.59 20.19
N ALA A 237 -31.03 -23.44 21.12
CA ALA A 237 -30.14 -24.00 22.13
C ALA A 237 -29.10 -24.96 21.50
N ARG A 238 -29.56 -25.92 20.69
CA ARG A 238 -28.76 -27.12 20.38
C ARG A 238 -27.76 -26.97 19.22
N ASN A 239 -27.96 -26.02 18.31
CA ASN A 239 -27.18 -25.97 17.07
C ASN A 239 -26.65 -24.57 16.79
N MET A 240 -25.44 -24.51 16.26
CA MET A 240 -24.81 -23.31 15.75
C MET A 240 -24.92 -23.31 14.23
N CYS A 241 -25.62 -22.34 13.63
CA CYS A 241 -25.73 -22.25 12.17
C CYS A 241 -24.39 -21.79 11.57
N MET A 242 -23.92 -22.45 10.52
CA MET A 242 -22.72 -22.03 9.81
C MET A 242 -23.07 -20.82 8.94
N THR A 243 -22.54 -19.65 9.32
CA THR A 243 -22.49 -18.47 8.43
C THR A 243 -21.47 -18.71 7.31
N PRO A 244 -21.46 -17.89 6.24
CA PRO A 244 -20.46 -18.02 5.18
C PRO A 244 -19.01 -17.97 5.68
N ASP A 245 -18.71 -17.07 6.64
CA ASP A 245 -17.41 -16.99 7.30
C ASP A 245 -17.11 -18.22 8.16
N ALA A 246 -18.06 -18.64 8.99
CA ALA A 246 -17.91 -19.81 9.86
C ALA A 246 -17.75 -21.11 9.06
N LEU A 247 -18.36 -21.21 7.88
CA LEU A 247 -18.19 -22.37 7.00
C LEU A 247 -16.76 -22.44 6.43
N ASP A 248 -16.20 -21.32 5.98
CA ASP A 248 -14.84 -21.26 5.44
C ASP A 248 -13.79 -21.61 6.52
N GLU A 249 -13.97 -21.08 7.73
CA GLU A 249 -13.08 -21.39 8.86
C GLU A 249 -13.24 -22.83 9.34
N PHE A 250 -14.48 -23.31 9.52
CA PHE A 250 -14.75 -24.70 9.94
C PHE A 250 -14.19 -25.69 8.93
N TYR A 251 -14.37 -25.45 7.64
CA TYR A 251 -13.82 -26.31 6.61
C TYR A 251 -12.29 -26.38 6.71
N SER A 252 -11.64 -25.23 6.94
CA SER A 252 -10.18 -25.16 7.07
C SER A 252 -9.66 -25.91 8.30
N LEU A 253 -10.43 -25.96 9.38
CA LEU A 253 -10.09 -26.73 10.58
C LEU A 253 -10.12 -28.24 10.36
N TYR A 254 -11.02 -28.73 9.50
CA TYR A 254 -11.22 -30.17 9.23
C TYR A 254 -10.82 -30.57 7.81
N ALA A 255 -9.96 -29.78 7.16
CA ALA A 255 -9.53 -30.05 5.81
C ALA A 255 -8.78 -31.39 5.72
N GLY A 256 -9.28 -32.31 4.90
CA GLY A 256 -8.72 -33.66 4.75
C GLY A 256 -9.17 -34.68 5.81
N GLU A 257 -10.02 -34.27 6.75
CA GLU A 257 -10.63 -35.14 7.75
C GLU A 257 -12.07 -35.51 7.38
N ASP A 258 -12.57 -36.58 8.02
CA ASP A 258 -13.96 -37.01 7.91
C ASP A 258 -14.75 -36.48 9.09
N VAL A 259 -15.73 -35.61 8.83
CA VAL A 259 -16.64 -35.09 9.87
C VAL A 259 -17.97 -35.81 9.79
N MET A 260 -18.50 -36.27 10.92
CA MET A 260 -19.82 -36.89 10.91
C MET A 260 -20.91 -35.89 10.54
N HIS A 261 -21.83 -36.31 9.70
CA HIS A 261 -23.01 -35.54 9.36
C HIS A 261 -24.28 -36.37 9.43
N ARG A 262 -25.40 -35.65 9.53
CA ARG A 262 -26.74 -36.22 9.55
C ARG A 262 -27.70 -35.45 8.66
N MET A 263 -28.59 -36.21 8.00
CA MET A 263 -29.73 -35.67 7.28
C MET A 263 -31.04 -36.13 7.94
N LYS A 264 -31.90 -35.20 8.35
CA LYS A 264 -33.29 -35.42 8.86
C LYS A 264 -33.46 -36.76 9.62
N GLU A 265 -32.74 -36.88 10.75
CA GLU A 265 -32.83 -37.99 11.73
C GLU A 265 -32.38 -39.39 11.27
N LYS A 266 -31.82 -39.54 10.07
CA LYS A 266 -31.17 -40.80 9.63
C LYS A 266 -29.78 -40.99 10.26
N MET A 267 -29.20 -42.18 10.08
CA MET A 267 -27.88 -42.56 10.62
C MET A 267 -26.79 -41.49 10.40
N LEU A 268 -25.81 -41.47 11.31
CA LEU A 268 -24.60 -40.68 11.15
C LEU A 268 -23.72 -41.30 10.07
N ILE A 269 -23.25 -40.47 9.15
CA ILE A 269 -22.40 -40.86 8.03
C ILE A 269 -21.19 -39.93 8.03
N ASN A 270 -20.01 -40.44 7.69
CA ASN A 270 -18.83 -39.60 7.53
C ASN A 270 -18.96 -38.73 6.28
N MET A 271 -18.74 -37.43 6.43
CA MET A 271 -18.62 -36.48 5.34
C MET A 271 -17.14 -36.20 5.11
N ARG A 272 -16.65 -36.45 3.90
CA ARG A 272 -15.26 -36.19 3.54
C ARG A 272 -15.09 -34.77 3.01
N PHE A 273 -14.03 -34.08 3.43
CA PHE A 273 -13.70 -32.72 3.00
C PHE A 273 -12.62 -32.78 1.91
N THR A 274 -12.87 -32.19 0.74
CA THR A 274 -11.96 -32.23 -0.42
C THR A 274 -11.84 -30.90 -1.17
N ASP A 275 -10.62 -30.44 -1.38
CA ASP A 275 -10.28 -29.21 -2.12
C ASP A 275 -10.24 -29.42 -3.64
N GLU A 276 -11.33 -29.92 -4.18
CA GLU A 276 -11.47 -30.23 -5.60
C GLU A 276 -12.84 -29.77 -6.10
N ASN A 277 -12.95 -29.55 -7.41
CA ASN A 277 -14.24 -29.27 -8.04
C ASN A 277 -15.01 -30.59 -8.28
N PRO A 278 -16.34 -30.61 -8.07
CA PRO A 278 -17.14 -31.80 -8.30
C PRO A 278 -17.18 -32.17 -9.80
N GLN A 279 -17.12 -33.47 -10.09
CA GLN A 279 -17.18 -33.99 -11.45
C GLN A 279 -18.64 -34.03 -11.95
N LEU A 280 -19.12 -32.90 -12.48
CA LEU A 280 -20.44 -32.77 -13.09
C LEU A 280 -20.31 -32.56 -14.59
N HIS A 281 -21.19 -33.16 -15.38
CA HIS A 281 -21.34 -32.84 -16.81
C HIS A 281 -22.76 -32.36 -17.13
N MET A 282 -22.90 -31.64 -18.24
CA MET A 282 -24.18 -31.26 -18.84
C MET A 282 -24.52 -32.22 -19.98
N GLU A 283 -25.69 -32.84 -19.93
CA GLU A 283 -26.25 -33.64 -21.00
C GLU A 283 -27.16 -32.79 -21.90
N VAL A 284 -26.87 -32.79 -23.20
CA VAL A 284 -27.65 -32.10 -24.22
C VAL A 284 -28.39 -33.12 -25.09
N LYS A 285 -29.72 -33.00 -25.13
CA LYS A 285 -30.61 -33.83 -25.95
C LYS A 285 -31.41 -32.95 -26.90
N LYS A 286 -31.60 -33.40 -28.13
CA LYS A 286 -32.49 -32.73 -29.10
C LYS A 286 -33.89 -33.35 -28.96
N LEU A 287 -34.90 -32.54 -28.63
CA LEU A 287 -36.28 -33.01 -28.46
C LEU A 287 -37.03 -33.00 -29.80
N GLU A 288 -36.94 -31.89 -30.52
CA GLU A 288 -37.53 -31.64 -31.84
C GLU A 288 -36.55 -30.87 -32.73
N ASP A 289 -36.86 -30.64 -34.00
CA ASP A 289 -35.97 -29.86 -34.89
C ASP A 289 -35.72 -28.40 -34.45
N THR A 290 -36.54 -27.91 -33.51
CA THR A 290 -36.54 -26.53 -33.05
C THR A 290 -36.13 -26.36 -31.57
N SER A 291 -35.92 -27.44 -30.81
CA SER A 291 -35.69 -27.36 -29.36
C SER A 291 -34.64 -28.34 -28.81
N TYR A 292 -33.91 -27.86 -27.81
CA TYR A 292 -32.85 -28.58 -27.09
C TYR A 292 -33.17 -28.65 -25.61
N GLU A 293 -32.89 -29.81 -25.01
CA GLU A 293 -32.99 -30.09 -23.59
C GLU A 293 -31.58 -30.19 -23.00
N ILE A 294 -31.30 -29.43 -21.94
CA ILE A 294 -30.02 -29.39 -21.24
C ILE A 294 -30.25 -29.74 -19.77
N ALA A 295 -29.63 -30.81 -19.30
CA ALA A 295 -29.72 -31.28 -17.92
C ALA A 295 -28.33 -31.47 -17.31
N LEU A 296 -28.20 -31.29 -15.99
CA LEU A 296 -27.01 -31.76 -15.29
C LEU A 296 -27.08 -33.27 -15.09
N SER A 297 -25.92 -33.91 -15.13
CA SER A 297 -25.68 -35.33 -14.85
C SER A 297 -26.41 -35.86 -13.61
N THR A 298 -26.50 -35.04 -12.56
CA THR A 298 -27.24 -35.36 -11.34
C THR A 298 -27.78 -34.07 -10.70
N LEU A 299 -28.92 -34.20 -10.02
CA LEU A 299 -29.46 -33.15 -9.13
C LEU A 299 -29.37 -33.55 -7.65
N ASN A 300 -28.68 -34.65 -7.35
CA ASN A 300 -28.45 -35.14 -5.99
C ASN A 300 -27.23 -34.46 -5.35
N TYR A 301 -27.19 -33.14 -5.39
CA TYR A 301 -26.19 -32.33 -4.70
C TYR A 301 -26.88 -31.27 -3.83
N ARG A 302 -26.13 -30.71 -2.88
CA ARG A 302 -26.54 -29.54 -2.10
C ARG A 302 -25.48 -28.46 -2.21
N LEU A 303 -25.91 -27.21 -2.15
CA LEU A 303 -25.03 -26.05 -2.21
C LEU A 303 -25.03 -25.34 -0.86
N PHE A 304 -23.84 -24.93 -0.43
CA PHE A 304 -23.64 -24.04 0.69
C PHE A 304 -22.69 -22.92 0.24
N GLU A 305 -23.03 -21.68 0.59
CA GLU A 305 -22.25 -20.51 0.20
C GLU A 305 -21.33 -20.11 1.36
N GLY A 306 -20.01 -20.20 1.13
CA GLY A 306 -19.00 -19.56 1.95
C GLY A 306 -18.77 -18.12 1.55
N ARG A 307 -17.83 -17.44 2.22
CA ARG A 307 -17.46 -16.07 1.86
C ARG A 307 -16.68 -16.03 0.56
N ASN A 308 -15.74 -16.96 0.41
CA ASN A 308 -14.83 -17.00 -0.74
C ASN A 308 -15.11 -18.20 -1.67
N HIS A 309 -15.74 -19.26 -1.16
CA HIS A 309 -15.89 -20.52 -1.87
C HIS A 309 -17.35 -20.98 -1.94
N LEU A 310 -17.71 -21.64 -3.04
CA LEU A 310 -18.90 -22.47 -3.13
C LEU A 310 -18.59 -23.86 -2.59
N TYR A 311 -19.44 -24.38 -1.71
CA TYR A 311 -19.36 -25.76 -1.25
C TYR A 311 -20.46 -26.60 -1.87
N VAL A 312 -20.05 -27.71 -2.51
CA VAL A 312 -20.97 -28.67 -3.11
C VAL A 312 -20.92 -29.96 -2.32
N LEU A 313 -22.03 -30.40 -1.76
CA LEU A 313 -22.14 -31.71 -1.11
C LEU A 313 -22.76 -32.71 -2.07
N MET A 314 -22.00 -33.73 -2.45
CA MET A 314 -22.44 -34.81 -3.33
C MET A 314 -21.82 -36.14 -2.86
N ASP A 315 -22.64 -37.19 -2.77
CA ASP A 315 -22.20 -38.54 -2.34
C ASP A 315 -21.39 -38.56 -1.02
N HIS A 316 -21.82 -37.75 -0.04
CA HIS A 316 -21.15 -37.56 1.26
C HIS A 316 -19.75 -36.92 1.19
N ILE A 317 -19.40 -36.30 0.07
CA ILE A 317 -18.17 -35.51 -0.10
C ILE A 317 -18.56 -34.04 -0.19
N LEU A 318 -17.95 -33.20 0.65
CA LEU A 318 -18.09 -31.75 0.62
C LEU A 318 -16.90 -31.17 -0.14
N TYR A 319 -17.16 -30.77 -1.37
CA TYR A 319 -16.19 -30.16 -2.28
C TYR A 319 -16.08 -28.67 -1.98
N ARG A 320 -14.89 -28.19 -1.61
CA ARG A 320 -14.56 -26.75 -1.61
C ARG A 320 -14.12 -26.36 -3.01
N CYS A 321 -15.00 -25.68 -3.73
CA CYS A 321 -14.72 -25.31 -5.12
C CYS A 321 -13.69 -24.18 -5.19
N ASP A 322 -12.86 -24.20 -6.23
CA ASP A 322 -11.94 -23.09 -6.48
C ASP A 322 -12.68 -21.79 -6.85
N GLU A 323 -11.94 -20.68 -6.87
CA GLU A 323 -12.52 -19.35 -7.13
C GLU A 323 -13.13 -19.25 -8.54
N ALA A 324 -12.51 -19.87 -9.53
CA ALA A 324 -12.97 -19.85 -10.92
C ALA A 324 -14.30 -20.61 -11.06
N TYR A 325 -14.38 -21.81 -10.48
CA TYR A 325 -15.59 -22.62 -10.43
C TYR A 325 -16.71 -21.91 -9.68
N THR A 326 -16.41 -21.34 -8.51
CA THR A 326 -17.36 -20.60 -7.67
C THR A 326 -18.00 -19.44 -8.44
N LYS A 327 -17.19 -18.63 -9.13
CA LYS A 327 -17.68 -17.48 -9.91
C LYS A 327 -18.49 -17.89 -11.13
N THR A 328 -18.06 -18.92 -11.86
CA THR A 328 -18.65 -19.29 -13.15
C THR A 328 -19.86 -20.21 -13.02
N CYS A 329 -19.81 -21.20 -12.11
CA CYS A 329 -20.78 -22.31 -12.08
C CYS A 329 -21.88 -22.16 -11.03
N SER A 330 -21.70 -21.31 -10.00
CA SER A 330 -22.68 -21.13 -8.90
C SER A 330 -24.10 -20.86 -9.41
N ARG A 331 -24.28 -19.88 -10.30
CA ARG A 331 -25.59 -19.53 -10.87
C ARG A 331 -26.24 -20.68 -11.63
N LEU A 332 -25.46 -21.44 -12.40
CA LEU A 332 -25.96 -22.59 -13.15
C LEU A 332 -26.47 -23.67 -12.19
N LEU A 333 -25.65 -24.05 -11.21
CA LEU A 333 -25.97 -25.10 -10.24
C LEU A 333 -27.20 -24.73 -9.39
N THR A 334 -27.30 -23.48 -8.92
CA THR A 334 -28.46 -23.00 -8.16
C THR A 334 -29.72 -23.03 -9.01
N THR A 335 -29.66 -22.55 -10.26
CA THR A 335 -30.80 -22.56 -11.19
C THR A 335 -31.31 -23.98 -11.45
N CYS A 336 -30.41 -24.94 -11.66
CA CYS A 336 -30.78 -26.34 -11.89
C CYS A 336 -31.44 -26.98 -10.66
N LEU A 337 -30.95 -26.69 -9.45
CA LEU A 337 -31.57 -27.18 -8.20
C LEU A 337 -32.96 -26.61 -7.95
N GLU A 338 -33.17 -25.32 -8.24
CA GLU A 338 -34.46 -24.66 -8.06
C GLU A 338 -35.50 -25.20 -9.05
N LYS A 339 -35.11 -25.31 -10.33
CA LYS A 339 -36.00 -25.76 -11.40
C LYS A 339 -36.37 -27.24 -11.29
N LYS A 340 -35.44 -28.09 -10.81
CA LYS A 340 -35.59 -29.56 -10.68
C LYS A 340 -35.94 -30.33 -11.95
N LYS A 341 -36.02 -29.65 -13.08
CA LYS A 341 -36.33 -30.18 -14.41
C LYS A 341 -35.26 -29.68 -15.39
N PRO A 342 -35.03 -30.43 -16.48
CA PRO A 342 -34.15 -29.99 -17.55
C PRO A 342 -34.48 -28.59 -18.07
N LEU A 343 -33.45 -27.86 -18.50
CA LEU A 343 -33.59 -26.60 -19.21
C LEU A 343 -34.02 -26.90 -20.65
N VAL A 344 -35.07 -26.23 -21.14
CA VAL A 344 -35.53 -26.39 -22.52
C VAL A 344 -35.33 -25.05 -23.21
N LEU A 345 -34.63 -25.07 -24.34
CA LEU A 345 -34.24 -23.90 -25.13
C LEU A 345 -34.65 -24.08 -26.59
N SER A 346 -35.16 -23.02 -27.21
CA SER A 346 -35.39 -22.99 -28.66
C SER A 346 -34.08 -22.81 -29.42
N LYS A 347 -34.03 -23.26 -30.67
CA LYS A 347 -32.86 -23.13 -31.56
C LYS A 347 -32.38 -21.67 -31.71
N GLU A 348 -33.29 -20.70 -31.66
CA GLU A 348 -32.98 -19.26 -31.75
C GLU A 348 -32.20 -18.74 -30.54
N LEU A 349 -32.42 -19.30 -29.34
CA LEU A 349 -31.75 -18.89 -28.10
C LEU A 349 -30.46 -19.65 -27.82
N MET A 350 -30.19 -20.72 -28.58
CA MET A 350 -29.00 -21.56 -28.40
C MET A 350 -27.68 -20.80 -28.56
N PRO A 351 -27.48 -19.91 -29.54
CA PRO A 351 -26.24 -19.12 -29.64
C PRO A 351 -25.99 -18.26 -28.40
N THR A 352 -27.02 -17.57 -27.90
CA THR A 352 -26.91 -16.73 -26.70
C THR A 352 -26.61 -17.57 -25.45
N PHE A 353 -27.26 -18.73 -25.29
CA PHE A 353 -26.97 -19.64 -24.19
C PHE A 353 -25.56 -20.22 -24.29
N TYR A 354 -25.11 -20.56 -25.50
CA TYR A 354 -23.77 -21.06 -25.74
C TYR A 354 -22.71 -20.02 -25.33
N ASN A 355 -22.87 -18.77 -25.78
CA ASN A 355 -21.94 -17.70 -25.49
C ASN A 355 -21.92 -17.32 -23.99
N ASN A 356 -23.10 -17.18 -23.37
CA ASN A 356 -23.18 -16.60 -22.02
C ASN A 356 -23.07 -17.65 -20.91
N VAL A 357 -23.41 -18.92 -21.18
CA VAL A 357 -23.40 -20.00 -20.17
C VAL A 357 -22.36 -21.05 -20.50
N ILE A 358 -22.41 -21.64 -21.70
CA ILE A 358 -21.51 -22.76 -22.05
C ILE A 358 -20.05 -22.32 -22.09
N MET A 359 -19.71 -21.21 -22.74
CA MET A 359 -18.31 -20.75 -22.81
C MET A 359 -17.69 -20.52 -21.43
N ASN A 360 -18.49 -20.05 -20.48
CA ASN A 360 -18.06 -19.77 -19.12
C ASN A 360 -18.00 -21.01 -18.22
N THR A 361 -18.78 -22.05 -18.52
CA THR A 361 -18.92 -23.23 -17.64
C THR A 361 -18.25 -24.50 -18.19
N ARG A 362 -18.05 -24.63 -19.51
CA ARG A 362 -17.56 -25.86 -20.17
C ARG A 362 -16.20 -26.36 -19.69
N ARG A 363 -15.34 -25.47 -19.19
CA ARG A 363 -14.02 -25.83 -18.63
C ARG A 363 -14.16 -26.67 -17.35
N HIS A 364 -15.21 -26.41 -16.59
CA HIS A 364 -15.46 -27.02 -15.29
C HIS A 364 -16.58 -28.08 -15.35
N ILE A 365 -17.57 -27.87 -16.21
CA ILE A 365 -18.72 -28.76 -16.42
C ILE A 365 -18.78 -29.11 -17.91
N PRO A 366 -18.13 -30.20 -18.35
CA PRO A 366 -18.08 -30.60 -19.76
C PRO A 366 -19.46 -30.94 -20.32
N LEU A 367 -19.59 -30.82 -21.65
CA LEU A 367 -20.80 -31.13 -22.39
C LEU A 367 -20.75 -32.54 -22.96
N HIS A 368 -21.83 -33.30 -22.79
CA HIS A 368 -22.06 -34.61 -23.39
C HIS A 368 -23.37 -34.63 -24.18
N GLY A 369 -23.47 -35.50 -25.18
CA GLY A 369 -24.68 -35.68 -25.98
C GLY A 369 -24.56 -35.11 -27.39
N VAL A 370 -25.59 -34.39 -27.84
CA VAL A 370 -25.63 -33.80 -29.19
C VAL A 370 -24.58 -32.72 -29.34
N ASP A 371 -23.84 -32.76 -30.44
CA ASP A 371 -22.87 -31.70 -30.75
C ASP A 371 -23.60 -30.39 -31.06
N ILE A 372 -23.34 -29.38 -30.23
CA ILE A 372 -23.88 -28.02 -30.33
C ILE A 372 -22.80 -27.02 -30.77
N SER A 373 -21.67 -27.49 -31.28
CA SER A 373 -20.57 -26.65 -31.79
C SER A 373 -21.00 -25.77 -32.97
N GLU A 374 -22.09 -26.11 -33.68
CA GLU A 374 -22.70 -25.24 -34.70
C GLU A 374 -23.19 -23.89 -34.14
N PHE A 375 -23.43 -23.80 -32.84
CA PHE A 375 -23.84 -22.57 -32.15
C PHE A 375 -22.66 -21.84 -31.49
N ALA A 376 -21.42 -22.33 -31.63
CA ALA A 376 -20.26 -21.66 -31.10
C ALA A 376 -20.00 -20.34 -31.87
N PRO A 377 -19.62 -19.25 -31.17
CA PRO A 377 -19.25 -18.01 -31.83
C PRO A 377 -18.01 -18.24 -32.69
N LEU A 378 -17.96 -17.54 -33.82
CA LEU A 378 -16.77 -17.49 -34.66
C LEU A 378 -15.61 -16.87 -33.86
N PRO A 379 -14.35 -17.26 -34.11
CA PRO A 379 -13.21 -16.64 -33.44
C PRO A 379 -13.21 -15.13 -33.74
N LEU A 380 -12.97 -14.33 -32.70
CA LEU A 380 -12.84 -12.88 -32.83
C LEU A 380 -11.46 -12.55 -33.42
N GLU A 381 -11.46 -11.94 -34.59
CA GLU A 381 -10.29 -11.27 -35.14
C GLU A 381 -10.47 -9.75 -34.99
N CYS A 382 -9.43 -9.04 -34.57
CA CYS A 382 -9.49 -7.59 -34.40
C CYS A 382 -8.59 -6.88 -35.41
N ARG A 383 -9.11 -5.84 -36.07
CA ARG A 383 -8.33 -4.96 -36.96
C ARG A 383 -8.32 -3.54 -36.41
N LEU A 384 -7.14 -2.96 -36.31
CA LEU A 384 -6.92 -1.61 -35.79
C LEU A 384 -6.38 -0.70 -36.88
N TYR A 385 -7.15 0.29 -37.31
CA TYR A 385 -6.74 1.27 -38.32
C TYR A 385 -6.34 2.58 -37.65
N ILE A 386 -5.10 3.02 -37.85
CA ILE A 386 -4.51 4.20 -37.23
C ILE A 386 -4.13 5.22 -38.30
N ASP A 387 -4.53 6.46 -38.10
CA ASP A 387 -4.20 7.60 -38.95
C ASP A 387 -3.88 8.85 -38.11
N MET A 388 -3.34 9.87 -38.76
CA MET A 388 -3.00 11.16 -38.18
C MET A 388 -3.63 12.29 -39.02
N PRO A 389 -4.93 12.57 -38.83
CA PRO A 389 -5.68 13.50 -39.68
C PRO A 389 -5.21 14.95 -39.53
N LYS A 390 -4.73 15.34 -38.34
CA LYS A 390 -4.20 16.68 -38.02
C LYS A 390 -2.88 16.56 -37.28
N HIS A 391 -2.10 17.64 -37.29
CA HIS A 391 -0.92 17.75 -36.44
C HIS A 391 -1.34 17.56 -34.96
N ASN A 392 -0.67 16.65 -34.25
CA ASN A 392 -0.93 16.28 -32.85
C ASN A 392 -2.27 15.57 -32.58
N VAL A 393 -2.91 14.97 -33.58
CA VAL A 393 -4.13 14.18 -33.38
C VAL A 393 -3.94 12.83 -34.04
N ILE A 394 -3.88 11.78 -33.22
CA ILE A 394 -3.94 10.39 -33.69
C ILE A 394 -5.41 9.98 -33.69
N SER A 395 -5.88 9.37 -34.78
CA SER A 395 -7.21 8.75 -34.86
C SER A 395 -7.06 7.25 -35.03
N ALA A 396 -7.85 6.47 -34.30
CA ALA A 396 -7.82 5.02 -34.31
C ALA A 396 -9.24 4.46 -34.46
N ARG A 397 -9.41 3.46 -35.33
CA ARG A 397 -10.66 2.74 -35.56
C ARG A 397 -10.46 1.25 -35.30
N LEU A 398 -11.17 0.73 -34.31
CA LEU A 398 -11.15 -0.69 -33.92
C LEU A 398 -12.34 -1.42 -34.55
N MET A 399 -12.05 -2.50 -35.27
CA MET A 399 -13.02 -3.36 -35.96
C MET A 399 -12.97 -4.78 -35.41
N TYR A 400 -14.13 -5.37 -35.14
CA TYR A 400 -14.32 -6.78 -34.80
C TYR A 400 -14.73 -7.55 -36.05
N CYS A 401 -13.95 -8.55 -36.41
CA CYS A 401 -14.13 -9.37 -37.59
C CYS A 401 -14.55 -10.78 -37.18
N TYR A 402 -15.68 -11.25 -37.70
CA TYR A 402 -16.19 -12.61 -37.52
C TYR A 402 -16.41 -13.24 -38.89
N GLY A 403 -15.41 -13.97 -39.39
CA GLY A 403 -15.43 -14.50 -40.76
C GLY A 403 -15.51 -13.38 -41.80
N ASN A 404 -16.68 -13.22 -42.44
CA ASN A 404 -16.90 -12.20 -43.49
C ASN A 404 -17.61 -10.93 -42.97
N GLU A 405 -18.03 -10.90 -41.71
CA GLU A 405 -18.74 -9.76 -41.13
C GLU A 405 -17.78 -8.90 -40.31
N GLU A 406 -17.86 -7.58 -40.48
CA GLU A 406 -17.06 -6.62 -39.72
C GLU A 406 -17.96 -5.64 -38.96
N TYR A 407 -17.65 -5.44 -37.68
CA TYR A 407 -18.40 -4.58 -36.78
C TYR A 407 -17.46 -3.53 -36.20
N ASN A 408 -17.89 -2.26 -36.19
CA ASN A 408 -17.13 -1.22 -35.50
C ASN A 408 -17.32 -1.37 -33.98
N ALA A 409 -16.23 -1.30 -33.21
CA ALA A 409 -16.26 -1.50 -31.76
C ALA A 409 -17.15 -0.50 -30.98
N PHE A 410 -17.45 0.65 -31.58
CA PHE A 410 -18.20 1.75 -30.98
C PHE A 410 -19.56 2.00 -31.62
N SER A 411 -19.89 1.35 -32.75
CA SER A 411 -21.19 1.54 -33.39
C SER A 411 -22.26 0.67 -32.72
N THR A 412 -23.43 1.26 -32.47
CA THR A 412 -24.62 0.59 -31.95
C THR A 412 -25.36 -0.10 -33.10
N SER A 413 -24.81 -1.22 -33.60
CA SER A 413 -25.54 -2.14 -34.47
C SER A 413 -26.03 -3.36 -33.66
N ALA A 414 -27.29 -3.73 -33.89
CA ALA A 414 -28.05 -4.70 -33.10
C ALA A 414 -27.39 -6.09 -33.04
N LEU A 415 -27.71 -6.82 -31.96
CA LEU A 415 -27.23 -8.14 -31.59
C LEU A 415 -27.27 -9.13 -32.77
N SER A 416 -26.15 -9.32 -33.48
CA SER A 416 -25.96 -10.54 -34.27
C SER A 416 -25.62 -11.68 -33.31
N THR A 417 -26.28 -12.82 -33.54
CA THR A 417 -26.29 -14.00 -32.66
C THR A 417 -24.94 -14.73 -32.55
N SER A 418 -23.93 -14.32 -33.33
CA SER A 418 -22.65 -15.01 -33.48
C SER A 418 -21.45 -14.27 -32.89
N ARG A 419 -21.67 -13.16 -32.16
CA ARG A 419 -20.61 -12.32 -31.58
C ARG A 419 -20.20 -12.79 -30.18
N ASN A 420 -18.89 -12.85 -29.94
CA ASN A 420 -18.31 -13.12 -28.62
C ASN A 420 -18.06 -11.81 -27.87
N PHE A 421 -19.06 -11.38 -27.11
CA PHE A 421 -19.00 -10.13 -26.35
C PHE A 421 -17.90 -10.09 -25.28
N ASN A 422 -17.49 -11.22 -24.72
CA ASN A 422 -16.48 -11.22 -23.65
C ASN A 422 -15.11 -10.82 -24.22
N ASP A 423 -14.73 -11.42 -25.34
CA ASP A 423 -13.46 -11.12 -26.00
C ASP A 423 -13.48 -9.69 -26.58
N GLU A 424 -14.63 -9.25 -27.14
CA GLU A 424 -14.81 -7.87 -27.59
C GLU A 424 -14.61 -6.86 -26.45
N ILE A 425 -15.21 -7.10 -25.27
CA ILE A 425 -15.07 -6.22 -24.12
C ILE A 425 -13.61 -6.17 -23.65
N ALA A 426 -12.93 -7.31 -23.60
CA ALA A 426 -11.54 -7.38 -23.18
C ALA A 426 -10.63 -6.51 -24.07
N VAL A 427 -10.73 -6.68 -25.39
CA VAL A 427 -9.95 -5.87 -26.36
C VAL A 427 -10.34 -4.39 -26.28
N ARG A 428 -11.64 -4.10 -26.15
CA ARG A 428 -12.14 -2.71 -26.02
C ARG A 428 -11.59 -2.00 -24.79
N LEU A 429 -11.47 -2.70 -23.66
CA LEU A 429 -10.94 -2.12 -22.42
C LEU A 429 -9.47 -1.73 -22.58
N VAL A 430 -8.65 -2.61 -23.16
CA VAL A 430 -7.23 -2.32 -23.46
C VAL A 430 -7.13 -1.14 -24.42
N PHE A 431 -7.90 -1.13 -25.50
CA PHE A 431 -7.91 -0.05 -26.47
C PHE A 431 -8.32 1.30 -25.86
N THR A 432 -9.40 1.32 -25.08
CA THR A 432 -9.97 2.56 -24.51
C THR A 432 -9.01 3.20 -23.50
N ARG A 433 -8.16 2.42 -22.83
CA ARG A 433 -7.16 2.94 -21.88
C ARG A 433 -6.20 3.96 -22.49
N TYR A 434 -5.88 3.83 -23.78
CA TYR A 434 -4.94 4.71 -24.48
C TYR A 434 -5.59 5.89 -25.20
N MET A 435 -6.91 5.93 -25.29
CA MET A 435 -7.64 6.96 -26.06
C MET A 435 -8.06 8.11 -25.15
N THR A 436 -7.95 9.35 -25.62
CA THR A 436 -8.39 10.53 -24.87
C THR A 436 -9.85 10.88 -25.12
N ARG A 437 -10.37 10.56 -26.31
CA ARG A 437 -11.76 10.79 -26.70
C ARG A 437 -12.26 9.68 -27.62
N ILE A 438 -13.52 9.29 -27.48
CA ILE A 438 -14.19 8.34 -28.37
C ILE A 438 -15.41 9.03 -28.99
N ASP A 439 -15.47 9.02 -30.33
CA ASP A 439 -16.64 9.47 -31.08
C ASP A 439 -17.46 8.25 -31.51
N ALA A 440 -18.55 7.99 -30.79
CA ALA A 440 -19.42 6.86 -31.05
C ALA A 440 -20.26 7.02 -32.33
N MET A 441 -20.46 8.24 -32.84
CA MET A 441 -21.23 8.46 -34.08
C MET A 441 -20.39 8.07 -35.30
N GLU A 442 -19.13 8.48 -35.33
CA GLU A 442 -18.19 8.16 -36.41
C GLU A 442 -17.50 6.80 -36.22
N GLY A 443 -17.57 6.25 -35.00
CA GLY A 443 -16.89 5.00 -34.64
C GLY A 443 -15.36 5.14 -34.65
N ILE A 444 -14.84 6.32 -34.29
CA ILE A 444 -13.41 6.66 -34.29
C ILE A 444 -13.03 7.17 -32.90
N ALA A 445 -11.91 6.67 -32.38
CA ALA A 445 -11.30 7.20 -31.17
C ALA A 445 -10.11 8.09 -31.51
N TYR A 446 -9.79 9.02 -30.63
CA TYR A 446 -8.76 10.03 -30.81
C TYR A 446 -7.83 10.10 -29.61
N ILE A 447 -6.56 10.38 -29.89
CA ILE A 447 -5.59 10.88 -28.92
C ILE A 447 -5.30 12.32 -29.31
N GLU A 448 -5.84 13.25 -28.52
CA GLU A 448 -5.76 14.69 -28.74
C GLU A 448 -5.45 15.41 -27.42
N HIS A 449 -4.85 16.59 -27.51
CA HIS A 449 -4.55 17.48 -26.37
C HIS A 449 -3.65 16.90 -25.25
N SER A 450 -3.07 15.71 -25.41
CA SER A 450 -2.10 15.14 -24.47
C SER A 450 -0.90 14.54 -25.19
N GLN A 451 0.30 15.06 -24.89
CA GLN A 451 1.55 14.51 -25.43
C GLN A 451 1.94 13.21 -24.72
N ASP A 452 1.67 13.13 -23.41
CA ASP A 452 1.91 11.92 -22.62
C ASP A 452 1.10 10.73 -23.14
N ALA A 453 -0.20 10.95 -23.44
CA ALA A 453 -1.04 9.88 -23.98
C ALA A 453 -0.56 9.41 -25.37
N MET A 454 -0.08 10.33 -26.22
CA MET A 454 0.53 9.95 -27.50
C MET A 454 1.81 9.13 -27.30
N TYR A 455 2.67 9.55 -26.38
CA TYR A 455 3.90 8.84 -26.05
C TYR A 455 3.60 7.44 -25.49
N GLU A 456 2.70 7.32 -24.52
CA GLU A 456 2.30 6.02 -23.94
C GLU A 456 1.69 5.08 -24.97
N PHE A 457 0.85 5.60 -25.87
CA PHE A 457 0.27 4.81 -26.95
C PHE A 457 1.32 4.29 -27.93
N LEU A 458 2.28 5.14 -28.32
CA LEU A 458 3.37 4.73 -29.22
C LEU A 458 4.35 3.76 -28.55
N ASN A 459 4.64 3.95 -27.26
CA ASN A 459 5.64 3.18 -26.52
C ASN A 459 5.11 1.82 -26.06
N HIS A 460 3.86 1.76 -25.58
CA HIS A 460 3.28 0.55 -25.00
C HIS A 460 1.99 0.12 -25.70
N GLY A 461 1.15 1.08 -26.10
CA GLY A 461 -0.16 0.80 -26.68
C GLY A 461 -0.11 0.00 -27.98
N LEU A 462 0.82 0.32 -28.89
CA LEU A 462 0.98 -0.42 -30.15
C LEU A 462 1.45 -1.87 -29.94
N GLU A 463 2.36 -2.09 -28.99
CA GLU A 463 2.86 -3.44 -28.68
C GLU A 463 1.75 -4.29 -28.05
N GLU A 464 1.06 -3.76 -27.04
CA GLU A 464 0.00 -4.49 -26.34
C GLU A 464 -1.20 -4.78 -27.25
N LEU A 465 -1.63 -3.80 -28.05
CA LEU A 465 -2.72 -4.00 -29.02
C LEU A 465 -2.28 -4.91 -30.17
N GLY A 466 -1.00 -4.90 -30.56
CA GLY A 466 -0.48 -5.79 -31.60
C GLY A 466 -0.54 -7.27 -31.25
N THR A 467 -0.62 -7.63 -29.98
CA THR A 467 -0.80 -9.04 -29.55
C THR A 467 -2.19 -9.59 -29.85
N THR A 468 -3.20 -8.71 -29.94
CA THR A 468 -4.62 -9.08 -30.08
C THR A 468 -5.24 -8.57 -31.37
N CYS A 469 -4.67 -7.54 -31.99
CA CYS A 469 -5.19 -6.86 -33.17
C CYS A 469 -4.15 -6.82 -34.28
N GLU A 470 -4.60 -7.00 -35.53
CA GLU A 470 -3.81 -6.67 -36.71
C GLU A 470 -3.82 -5.15 -36.93
N VAL A 471 -2.64 -4.52 -36.90
CA VAL A 471 -2.50 -3.06 -36.91
C VAL A 471 -2.19 -2.53 -38.32
N PHE A 472 -3.04 -1.63 -38.81
CA PHE A 472 -2.91 -0.94 -40.09
C PHE A 472 -2.67 0.55 -39.85
N ALA A 473 -1.52 1.06 -40.27
CA ALA A 473 -1.14 2.46 -40.08
C ALA A 473 -0.88 3.19 -41.40
N THR A 474 -1.31 4.45 -41.48
CA THR A 474 -1.01 5.32 -42.63
C THR A 474 0.44 5.80 -42.62
N ASP A 475 0.97 6.20 -43.79
CA ASP A 475 2.34 6.72 -43.91
C ASP A 475 2.55 8.02 -43.12
N LYS A 476 1.48 8.79 -42.87
CA LYS A 476 1.54 9.97 -42.00
C LYS A 476 1.82 9.59 -40.56
N PHE A 477 1.15 8.56 -40.04
CA PHE A 477 1.38 8.05 -38.70
C PHE A 477 2.77 7.39 -38.58
N LYS A 478 3.21 6.61 -39.58
CA LYS A 478 4.53 5.93 -39.58
C LYS A 478 5.74 6.87 -39.48
N LYS A 479 5.57 8.16 -39.85
CA LYS A 479 6.61 9.19 -39.68
C LYS A 479 6.79 9.59 -38.21
N LEU A 480 5.77 9.39 -37.38
CA LEU A 480 5.83 9.61 -35.93
C LEU A 480 6.57 8.43 -35.31
N GLN A 481 7.77 8.66 -34.81
CA GLN A 481 8.59 7.60 -34.21
C GLN A 481 9.09 8.03 -32.83
N ILE A 482 9.28 7.04 -31.96
CA ILE A 482 10.07 7.20 -30.75
C ILE A 482 11.50 6.76 -31.09
N LYS A 483 12.46 7.64 -30.84
CA LYS A 483 13.89 7.33 -30.91
C LYS A 483 14.34 6.92 -29.51
N GLU A 484 14.55 5.61 -29.32
CA GLU A 484 14.91 5.02 -28.02
C GLU A 484 16.34 5.34 -27.60
N SER A 485 17.27 5.43 -28.56
CA SER A 485 18.67 5.77 -28.32
C SER A 485 19.11 6.92 -29.22
N VAL A 486 19.90 7.83 -28.67
CA VAL A 486 20.49 8.97 -29.36
C VAL A 486 21.92 8.63 -29.77
N ASN A 487 22.14 8.54 -31.07
CA ASN A 487 23.49 8.38 -31.62
C ASN A 487 24.16 9.75 -31.75
N ILE A 488 25.20 9.96 -30.94
CA ILE A 488 25.99 11.19 -30.92
C ILE A 488 27.37 10.88 -31.49
N SER A 489 27.80 11.68 -32.46
CA SER A 489 29.19 11.69 -32.92
C SER A 489 29.84 13.02 -32.57
N MET A 490 31.12 12.96 -32.21
CA MET A 490 31.90 14.13 -31.85
C MET A 490 33.25 14.13 -32.57
N GLY A 491 33.52 15.18 -33.34
CA GLY A 491 34.82 15.43 -33.96
C GLY A 491 35.63 16.42 -33.14
N VAL A 492 36.89 16.09 -32.84
CA VAL A 492 37.81 16.95 -32.08
C VAL A 492 39.03 17.26 -32.96
N ARG A 493 39.28 18.56 -33.17
CA ARG A 493 40.39 19.05 -33.98
C ARG A 493 41.00 20.33 -33.42
N ILE A 494 42.23 20.64 -33.82
CA ILE A 494 42.91 21.89 -33.43
C ILE A 494 43.04 22.79 -34.65
N GLU A 495 42.48 23.99 -34.57
CA GLU A 495 42.50 24.97 -35.64
C GLU A 495 42.83 26.36 -35.07
N SER A 496 43.89 27.00 -35.59
CA SER A 496 44.31 28.36 -35.20
C SER A 496 44.44 28.56 -33.67
N ASP A 497 45.19 27.67 -33.00
CA ASP A 497 45.39 27.65 -31.53
C ASP A 497 44.12 27.41 -30.68
N LEU A 498 42.98 27.11 -31.30
CA LEU A 498 41.75 26.73 -30.62
C LEU A 498 41.45 25.25 -30.80
N LEU A 499 40.90 24.64 -29.75
CA LEU A 499 40.28 23.34 -29.82
C LEU A 499 38.87 23.52 -30.36
N GLU A 500 38.62 22.98 -31.55
CA GLU A 500 37.30 22.94 -32.15
C GLU A 500 36.68 21.56 -31.94
N ILE A 501 35.43 21.56 -31.44
CA ILE A 501 34.66 20.36 -31.18
C ILE A 501 33.35 20.47 -31.93
N ASN A 502 33.11 19.49 -32.80
CA ASN A 502 31.92 19.42 -33.63
C ASN A 502 31.07 18.25 -33.17
N PHE A 503 29.76 18.45 -33.04
CA PHE A 503 28.82 17.40 -32.65
C PHE A 503 27.79 17.22 -33.74
N ASP A 504 27.50 15.97 -34.06
CA ASP A 504 26.39 15.60 -34.94
C ASP A 504 25.49 14.60 -34.23
N THR A 505 24.19 14.88 -34.29
CA THR A 505 23.12 14.08 -33.71
C THR A 505 22.34 13.49 -34.86
N TYR A 506 22.45 12.18 -35.08
CA TYR A 506 21.81 11.54 -36.23
C TYR A 506 20.28 11.45 -36.07
N ASP A 507 19.82 11.35 -34.83
CA ASP A 507 18.42 11.09 -34.50
C ASP A 507 17.57 12.35 -34.38
N PHE A 508 18.19 13.52 -34.18
CA PHE A 508 17.50 14.81 -34.14
C PHE A 508 18.39 15.97 -34.61
N PRO A 509 17.80 17.08 -35.08
CA PRO A 509 18.57 18.26 -35.49
C PRO A 509 19.39 18.88 -34.35
N VAL A 510 20.65 19.22 -34.59
CA VAL A 510 21.56 19.79 -33.58
C VAL A 510 21.02 21.08 -32.94
N ASN A 511 20.20 21.87 -33.66
CA ASN A 511 19.56 23.07 -33.11
C ASN A 511 18.46 22.79 -32.07
N GLU A 512 18.03 21.54 -31.90
CA GLU A 512 17.12 21.10 -30.83
C GLU A 512 17.89 20.49 -29.63
N LEU A 513 19.22 20.29 -29.75
CA LEU A 513 20.05 19.69 -28.69
C LEU A 513 19.95 20.43 -27.36
N GLN A 514 19.90 21.76 -27.39
CA GLN A 514 19.72 22.57 -26.19
C GLN A 514 18.41 22.22 -25.47
N GLU A 515 17.31 22.10 -26.22
CA GLU A 515 15.98 21.81 -25.66
C GLU A 515 15.88 20.36 -25.14
N VAL A 516 16.56 19.42 -25.80
CA VAL A 516 16.71 18.02 -25.35
C VAL A 516 17.47 17.96 -24.02
N LEU A 517 18.65 18.61 -23.94
CA LEU A 517 19.45 18.64 -22.71
C LEU A 517 18.77 19.41 -21.57
N ALA A 518 18.02 20.47 -21.89
CA ALA A 518 17.19 21.16 -20.89
C ALA A 518 16.10 20.23 -20.33
N SER A 519 15.48 19.41 -21.18
CA SER A 519 14.48 18.42 -20.78
C SER A 519 15.10 17.29 -19.94
N TYR A 520 16.33 16.87 -20.25
CA TYR A 520 17.13 15.95 -19.44
C TYR A 520 17.37 16.49 -18.04
N ARG A 521 17.82 17.75 -17.92
CA ARG A 521 18.08 18.40 -16.63
C ARG A 521 16.81 18.55 -15.77
N MET A 522 15.64 18.57 -16.40
CA MET A 522 14.34 18.58 -15.72
C MET A 522 13.82 17.18 -15.38
N ASN A 523 14.61 16.12 -15.59
CA ASN A 523 14.23 14.72 -15.38
C ASN A 523 12.94 14.33 -16.14
N LYS A 524 12.75 14.85 -17.35
CA LYS A 524 11.64 14.41 -18.21
C LYS A 524 11.99 13.06 -18.84
N LYS A 525 10.98 12.20 -19.03
CA LYS A 525 11.13 10.90 -19.70
C LYS A 525 11.41 11.02 -21.19
N TYR A 526 10.85 12.04 -21.84
CA TYR A 526 10.95 12.23 -23.28
C TYR A 526 10.99 13.73 -23.65
N TYR A 527 11.59 14.02 -24.81
CA TYR A 527 11.52 15.32 -25.47
C TYR A 527 10.72 15.17 -26.76
N ARG A 528 9.85 16.14 -27.02
CA ARG A 528 9.06 16.18 -28.25
C ARG A 528 9.71 17.13 -29.25
N MET A 529 10.12 16.56 -30.37
CA MET A 529 10.77 17.28 -31.46
C MET A 529 9.80 18.17 -32.23
N LYS A 530 10.34 19.17 -32.94
CA LYS A 530 9.56 20.09 -33.80
C LYS A 530 8.88 19.36 -34.97
N ASN A 531 9.42 18.23 -35.42
CA ASN A 531 8.80 17.38 -36.43
C ASN A 531 7.65 16.49 -35.88
N GLY A 532 7.39 16.56 -34.57
CA GLY A 532 6.34 15.80 -33.87
C GLY A 532 6.80 14.49 -33.23
N SER A 533 7.98 13.98 -33.58
CA SER A 533 8.57 12.73 -33.05
C SER A 533 9.04 12.89 -31.60
N PHE A 534 9.35 11.78 -30.96
CA PHE A 534 9.80 11.75 -29.57
C PHE A 534 11.21 11.18 -29.46
N VAL A 535 12.01 11.76 -28.57
CA VAL A 535 13.33 11.26 -28.20
C VAL A 535 13.26 10.84 -26.74
N ASN A 536 13.66 9.62 -26.44
CA ASN A 536 13.84 9.17 -25.05
C ASN A 536 15.04 9.91 -24.45
N ILE A 537 14.84 10.53 -23.28
CA ILE A 537 15.87 11.34 -22.62
C ILE A 537 16.63 10.55 -21.54
N GLU A 538 16.17 9.36 -21.17
CA GLU A 538 16.86 8.49 -20.20
C GLU A 538 18.13 7.83 -20.78
N ASP A 539 18.65 8.36 -21.89
CA ASP A 539 19.82 7.86 -22.59
C ASP A 539 21.13 8.28 -21.92
N SER A 540 21.97 7.29 -21.63
CA SER A 540 23.36 7.43 -21.18
C SER A 540 24.23 8.35 -22.04
N ALA A 541 24.02 8.41 -23.36
CA ALA A 541 24.80 9.25 -24.28
C ALA A 541 24.53 10.75 -24.02
N LEU A 542 23.29 11.12 -23.70
CA LEU A 542 22.93 12.50 -23.34
C LEU A 542 23.53 12.90 -21.99
N GLN A 543 23.60 11.95 -21.04
CA GLN A 543 24.24 12.15 -19.76
C GLN A 543 25.75 12.43 -19.92
N GLU A 544 26.46 11.58 -20.68
CA GLU A 544 27.88 11.78 -20.98
C GLU A 544 28.13 13.11 -21.67
N LEU A 545 27.31 13.45 -22.69
CA LEU A 545 27.42 14.71 -23.40
C LEU A 545 27.19 15.91 -22.47
N SER A 546 26.18 15.87 -21.61
CA SER A 546 25.92 16.96 -20.65
C SER A 546 27.13 17.18 -19.74
N ALA A 547 27.73 16.11 -19.20
CA ALA A 547 28.90 16.20 -18.32
C ALA A 547 30.12 16.83 -19.05
N ILE A 548 30.35 16.46 -20.30
CA ILE A 548 31.43 17.01 -21.13
C ILE A 548 31.21 18.51 -21.36
N LEU A 549 29.99 18.92 -21.76
CA LEU A 549 29.65 20.31 -22.05
C LEU A 549 29.68 21.19 -20.79
N ASP A 550 29.22 20.68 -19.65
CA ASP A 550 29.20 21.40 -18.38
C ASP A 550 30.61 21.71 -17.87
N GLY A 551 31.54 20.74 -17.92
CA GLY A 551 32.93 20.98 -17.54
C GLY A 551 33.71 21.88 -18.51
N MET A 552 33.19 22.11 -19.72
CA MET A 552 33.70 23.11 -20.65
C MET A 552 33.02 24.48 -20.52
N HIS A 553 32.01 24.66 -19.66
CA HIS A 553 31.29 25.94 -19.54
C HIS A 553 30.84 26.50 -20.90
N VAL A 554 30.33 25.62 -21.77
CA VAL A 554 29.87 25.96 -23.12
C VAL A 554 28.65 26.86 -23.04
N SER A 555 28.61 27.91 -23.83
CA SER A 555 27.44 28.80 -23.90
C SER A 555 26.31 28.19 -24.73
N GLU A 556 25.06 28.58 -24.44
CA GLU A 556 23.89 28.11 -25.19
C GLU A 556 23.98 28.39 -26.71
N LYS A 557 24.63 29.50 -27.09
CA LYS A 557 24.82 29.85 -28.50
C LYS A 557 25.74 28.87 -29.23
N GLU A 558 26.79 28.40 -28.56
CA GLU A 558 27.75 27.44 -29.13
C GLU A 558 27.13 26.04 -29.25
N MET A 559 26.26 25.66 -28.32
CA MET A 559 25.51 24.39 -28.39
C MET A 559 24.61 24.34 -29.62
N ASN A 560 23.90 25.44 -29.92
CA ASN A 560 22.99 25.50 -31.07
C ASN A 560 23.71 25.51 -32.43
N SER A 561 24.96 25.96 -32.50
CA SER A 561 25.75 25.90 -33.73
C SER A 561 26.34 24.52 -34.01
N GLY A 562 26.36 23.61 -33.03
CA GLY A 562 27.03 22.31 -33.14
C GLY A 562 28.56 22.36 -33.17
N VAL A 563 29.14 23.56 -33.12
CA VAL A 563 30.58 23.84 -33.16
C VAL A 563 30.96 24.62 -31.91
N ILE A 564 31.90 24.09 -31.15
CA ILE A 564 32.40 24.67 -29.91
C ILE A 564 33.88 25.01 -30.09
N LYS A 565 34.26 26.24 -29.76
CA LYS A 565 35.66 26.71 -29.85
C LYS A 565 36.16 27.09 -28.48
N VAL A 566 37.07 26.30 -27.93
CA VAL A 566 37.66 26.53 -26.61
C VAL A 566 39.18 26.61 -26.68
N PRO A 567 39.84 27.23 -25.69
CA PRO A 567 41.30 27.26 -25.66
C PRO A 567 41.94 25.86 -25.69
N LYS A 568 43.02 25.71 -26.46
CA LYS A 568 43.73 24.44 -26.68
C LYS A 568 44.15 23.67 -25.42
N TYR A 569 44.38 24.33 -24.29
CA TYR A 569 44.75 23.67 -23.04
C TYR A 569 43.66 22.73 -22.49
N ARG A 570 42.40 22.89 -22.94
CA ARG A 570 41.30 21.97 -22.59
C ARG A 570 41.36 20.62 -23.31
N SER A 571 42.31 20.43 -24.22
CA SER A 571 42.56 19.15 -24.89
C SER A 571 42.74 17.99 -23.91
N LEU A 572 43.42 18.21 -22.78
CA LEU A 572 43.61 17.19 -21.73
C LEU A 572 42.30 16.83 -21.02
N TYR A 573 41.43 17.81 -20.76
CA TYR A 573 40.12 17.56 -20.15
C TYR A 573 39.25 16.71 -21.08
N ILE A 574 39.20 17.08 -22.36
CA ILE A 574 38.44 16.34 -23.37
C ILE A 574 38.99 14.94 -23.55
N ASP A 575 40.32 14.77 -23.69
CA ASP A 575 40.86 13.42 -23.86
C ASP A 575 40.57 12.51 -22.65
N ASN A 576 40.61 13.04 -21.43
CA ASN A 576 40.23 12.27 -20.24
C ASN A 576 38.72 11.97 -20.19
N SER A 577 37.86 12.94 -20.49
CA SER A 577 36.40 12.72 -20.49
C SER A 577 35.97 11.72 -21.56
N LEU A 578 36.72 11.61 -22.65
CA LEU A 578 36.44 10.70 -23.77
C LEU A 578 37.17 9.36 -23.69
N LYS A 579 37.96 9.10 -22.65
CA LYS A 579 38.56 7.77 -22.47
C LYS A 579 37.54 6.74 -22.05
N ASP A 580 36.60 7.16 -21.20
CA ASP A 580 35.60 6.29 -20.57
C ASP A 580 34.24 6.38 -21.27
N SER A 581 34.15 7.14 -22.37
CA SER A 581 32.94 7.26 -23.16
C SER A 581 32.81 6.07 -24.10
N GLU A 582 31.81 5.21 -23.83
CA GLU A 582 31.44 4.09 -24.70
C GLU A 582 30.28 4.47 -25.64
N MET A 583 29.48 5.47 -25.25
CA MET A 583 28.22 5.80 -25.92
C MET A 583 28.37 6.86 -27.02
N ILE A 584 29.43 7.69 -26.98
CA ILE A 584 29.68 8.74 -27.98
C ILE A 584 30.77 8.31 -28.94
N LYS A 585 30.48 8.34 -30.25
CA LYS A 585 31.49 8.06 -31.29
C LYS A 585 32.41 9.27 -31.45
N VAL A 586 33.69 9.10 -31.11
CA VAL A 586 34.67 10.19 -31.18
C VAL A 586 35.61 10.01 -32.36
N ASP A 587 35.70 11.03 -33.22
CA ASP A 587 36.80 11.19 -34.18
C ASP A 587 37.81 12.24 -33.69
N ARG A 588 39.08 11.87 -33.68
CA ARG A 588 40.20 12.72 -33.21
C ARG A 588 41.16 12.92 -34.37
N ASP A 589 41.37 14.16 -34.78
CA ASP A 589 42.30 14.47 -35.86
C ASP A 589 43.77 14.21 -35.47
N SER A 590 44.67 14.28 -36.44
CA SER A 590 46.10 14.04 -36.19
C SER A 590 46.69 15.10 -35.25
N SER A 591 46.30 16.36 -35.39
CA SER A 591 46.85 17.46 -34.59
C SER A 591 46.54 17.28 -33.10
N PHE A 592 45.32 16.89 -32.75
CA PHE A 592 44.91 16.57 -31.40
C PHE A 592 45.67 15.37 -30.85
N LYS A 593 45.76 14.30 -31.63
CA LYS A 593 46.51 13.07 -31.25
C LYS A 593 47.98 13.37 -30.96
N ASP A 594 48.59 14.26 -31.73
CA ASP A 594 50.01 14.63 -31.58
C ASP A 594 50.24 15.40 -30.27
N ILE A 595 49.37 16.36 -29.91
CA ILE A 595 49.47 17.06 -28.62
C ILE A 595 49.32 16.08 -27.45
N ILE A 596 48.30 15.23 -27.47
CA ILE A 596 48.04 14.27 -26.38
C ILE A 596 49.21 13.27 -26.26
N ARG A 597 49.74 12.78 -27.39
CA ARG A 597 50.90 11.88 -27.39
C ARG A 597 52.15 12.58 -26.85
N GLY A 598 52.41 13.81 -27.28
CA GLY A 598 53.55 14.61 -26.81
C GLY A 598 53.54 14.80 -25.29
N ILE A 599 52.36 15.07 -24.71
CA ILE A 599 52.22 15.26 -23.26
C ILE A 599 52.29 13.94 -22.49
N ARG A 600 51.87 12.81 -23.07
CA ARG A 600 51.93 11.49 -22.42
C ARG A 600 53.30 10.84 -22.47
N ASN A 601 54.00 10.99 -23.60
CA ASN A 601 55.26 10.29 -23.88
C ASN A 601 56.48 11.21 -23.73
N VAL A 602 56.51 11.99 -22.64
CA VAL A 602 57.58 12.97 -22.39
C VAL A 602 58.98 12.35 -22.31
N LYS A 603 59.10 11.07 -21.96
CA LYS A 603 60.40 10.38 -21.91
C LYS A 603 61.11 10.37 -23.27
N ASP A 604 60.34 10.36 -24.34
CA ASP A 604 60.80 10.33 -25.73
C ASP A 604 60.86 11.74 -26.35
N SER A 605 60.68 12.78 -25.55
CA SER A 605 60.83 14.16 -25.99
C SER A 605 62.28 14.45 -26.40
N ASP A 606 62.43 15.10 -27.56
CA ASP A 606 63.72 15.49 -28.13
C ASP A 606 64.36 16.70 -27.41
N PHE A 607 63.71 17.27 -26.39
CA PHE A 607 64.30 18.38 -25.64
C PHE A 607 65.56 17.93 -24.88
N ALA A 608 66.70 18.45 -25.32
CA ALA A 608 68.00 18.22 -24.73
C ALA A 608 68.13 19.02 -23.43
N VAL A 609 68.62 18.37 -22.38
CA VAL A 609 68.94 19.06 -21.12
C VAL A 609 70.20 19.91 -21.31
N PRO A 610 70.25 21.16 -20.80
CA PRO A 610 71.43 22.01 -20.85
C PRO A 610 72.70 21.26 -20.44
N PRO A 611 73.79 21.30 -21.23
CA PRO A 611 74.99 20.49 -20.99
C PRO A 611 75.58 20.66 -19.58
N ALA A 612 75.53 21.87 -19.03
CA ALA A 612 76.04 22.20 -17.70
C ALA A 612 75.32 21.45 -16.56
N LEU A 613 74.03 21.15 -16.74
CA LEU A 613 73.17 20.53 -15.71
C LEU A 613 72.92 19.04 -15.98
N LYS A 614 73.26 18.54 -17.18
CA LYS A 614 72.97 17.16 -17.62
C LYS A 614 73.59 16.08 -16.74
N SER A 615 74.80 16.29 -16.21
CA SER A 615 75.50 15.36 -15.31
C SER A 615 75.04 15.47 -13.85
N ILE A 616 74.38 16.58 -13.49
CA ILE A 616 73.93 16.88 -12.12
C ILE A 616 72.53 16.32 -11.88
N LEU A 617 71.64 16.41 -12.88
CA LEU A 617 70.24 15.98 -12.77
C LEU A 617 70.08 14.46 -12.72
N ARG A 618 69.23 13.99 -11.81
CA ARG A 618 68.75 12.60 -11.78
C ARG A 618 67.77 12.33 -12.92
N ASN A 619 67.59 11.07 -13.31
CA ASN A 619 66.75 10.70 -14.47
C ASN A 619 65.29 11.18 -14.36
N TYR A 620 64.70 11.13 -13.18
CA TYR A 620 63.34 11.65 -12.97
C TYR A 620 63.28 13.18 -13.13
N GLN A 621 64.31 13.91 -12.69
CA GLN A 621 64.39 15.37 -12.82
C GLN A 621 64.56 15.79 -14.29
N LYS A 622 65.31 15.01 -15.08
CA LYS A 622 65.39 15.18 -16.54
C LYS A 622 64.02 14.99 -17.20
N THR A 623 63.24 14.03 -16.69
CA THR A 623 61.87 13.79 -17.17
C THR A 623 60.95 14.97 -16.82
N GLY A 624 61.05 15.50 -15.60
CA GLY A 624 60.29 16.69 -15.17
C GLY A 624 60.64 17.95 -15.97
N PHE A 625 61.92 18.19 -16.24
CA PHE A 625 62.36 19.26 -17.17
C PHE A 625 61.73 19.10 -18.56
N ARG A 626 61.84 17.90 -19.17
CA ARG A 626 61.25 17.63 -20.48
C ARG A 626 59.74 17.83 -20.49
N TRP A 627 59.06 17.48 -19.39
CA TRP A 627 57.62 17.67 -19.25
C TRP A 627 57.29 19.17 -19.28
N MET A 628 57.96 19.97 -18.45
CA MET A 628 57.75 21.43 -18.42
C MET A 628 58.05 22.08 -19.78
N LYS A 629 59.15 21.68 -20.44
CA LYS A 629 59.50 22.21 -21.77
C LYS A 629 58.48 21.81 -22.83
N THR A 630 57.95 20.58 -22.77
CA THR A 630 56.87 20.12 -23.65
C THR A 630 55.59 20.92 -23.44
N MET A 631 55.20 21.18 -22.19
CA MET A 631 54.04 22.03 -21.88
C MET A 631 54.23 23.45 -22.42
N ALA A 632 55.41 24.05 -22.19
CA ALA A 632 55.75 25.38 -22.71
C ALA A 632 55.72 25.44 -24.25
N ALA A 633 56.25 24.42 -24.93
CA ALA A 633 56.25 24.33 -26.40
C ALA A 633 54.83 24.29 -26.99
N TYR A 634 53.87 23.67 -26.31
CA TYR A 634 52.46 23.70 -26.70
C TYR A 634 51.72 24.96 -26.22
N GLY A 635 52.37 25.87 -25.49
CA GLY A 635 51.77 27.07 -24.91
C GLY A 635 50.84 26.78 -23.73
N PHE A 636 51.07 25.65 -23.03
CA PHE A 636 50.30 25.25 -21.86
C PHE A 636 51.04 25.61 -20.58
N SER A 637 50.27 25.98 -19.55
CA SER A 637 50.77 26.07 -18.17
C SER A 637 50.63 24.72 -17.48
N GLY A 638 51.44 24.47 -16.46
CA GLY A 638 51.43 23.22 -15.70
C GLY A 638 51.69 23.42 -14.22
N ILE A 639 51.25 22.46 -13.41
CA ILE A 639 51.54 22.39 -11.98
C ILE A 639 52.53 21.23 -11.77
N LEU A 640 53.76 21.55 -11.38
CA LEU A 640 54.76 20.54 -11.00
C LEU A 640 54.54 20.11 -9.55
N ALA A 641 53.68 19.11 -9.35
CA ALA A 641 53.27 18.59 -8.04
C ALA A 641 54.11 17.39 -7.54
N ASP A 642 55.41 17.42 -7.82
CA ASP A 642 56.39 16.44 -7.36
C ASP A 642 56.52 16.44 -5.81
N ASP A 643 56.86 15.29 -5.20
CA ASP A 643 57.04 15.17 -3.74
C ASP A 643 58.06 16.16 -3.14
N MET A 644 57.93 16.48 -1.85
CA MET A 644 58.86 17.36 -1.16
C MET A 644 60.26 16.72 -1.09
N GLY A 645 61.31 17.54 -1.32
CA GLY A 645 62.71 17.08 -1.23
C GLY A 645 63.29 16.43 -2.49
N ILE A 646 62.51 16.25 -3.56
CA ILE A 646 63.01 15.60 -4.79
C ILE A 646 63.70 16.57 -5.78
N GLY A 647 63.84 17.85 -5.40
CA GLY A 647 64.60 18.86 -6.14
C GLY A 647 63.81 19.57 -7.24
N LYS A 648 62.58 20.04 -6.94
CA LYS A 648 61.75 20.84 -7.85
C LYS A 648 62.45 22.13 -8.29
N THR A 649 63.09 22.82 -7.35
CA THR A 649 63.85 24.05 -7.61
C THR A 649 64.91 23.83 -8.70
N LEU A 650 65.71 22.77 -8.58
CA LEU A 650 66.70 22.40 -9.59
C LEU A 650 66.06 22.11 -10.97
N GLN A 651 64.89 21.48 -11.03
CA GLN A 651 64.18 21.26 -12.30
C GLN A 651 63.75 22.58 -12.94
N VAL A 652 63.26 23.54 -12.15
CA VAL A 652 62.86 24.87 -12.63
C VAL A 652 64.08 25.69 -13.05
N ILE A 653 65.18 25.68 -12.28
CA ILE A 653 66.44 26.33 -12.68
C ILE A 653 66.94 25.78 -14.02
N THR A 654 66.81 24.47 -14.25
CA THR A 654 67.16 23.86 -15.54
C THR A 654 66.30 24.40 -16.68
N LEU A 655 65.01 24.66 -16.45
CA LEU A 655 64.14 25.29 -17.43
C LEU A 655 64.58 26.73 -17.72
N LEU A 656 64.88 27.52 -16.68
CA LEU A 656 65.35 28.90 -16.83
C LEU A 656 66.69 29.00 -17.58
N GLU A 657 67.61 28.09 -17.28
CA GLU A 657 68.89 27.97 -17.98
C GLU A 657 68.67 27.67 -19.48
N ASP A 658 67.76 26.76 -19.78
CA ASP A 658 67.41 26.40 -21.15
C ASP A 658 66.75 27.57 -21.90
N GLU A 659 65.82 28.30 -21.27
CA GLU A 659 65.21 29.49 -21.85
C GLU A 659 66.26 30.56 -22.17
N LYS A 660 67.18 30.85 -21.24
CA LYS A 660 68.27 31.82 -21.47
C LYS A 660 69.19 31.41 -22.62
N LEU A 661 69.49 30.12 -22.78
CA LEU A 661 70.30 29.62 -23.89
C LEU A 661 69.65 29.84 -25.26
N HIS A 662 68.32 29.81 -25.32
CA HIS A 662 67.56 29.99 -26.56
C HIS A 662 67.11 31.43 -26.78
N ASN A 663 66.99 32.22 -25.72
CA ASN A 663 66.57 33.61 -25.76
C ASN A 663 67.35 34.43 -24.69
N SER A 664 68.37 35.17 -25.13
CA SER A 664 69.24 35.95 -24.25
C SER A 664 68.53 37.07 -23.50
N ASP A 665 67.38 37.53 -24.01
CA ASP A 665 66.63 38.65 -23.45
C ASP A 665 65.46 38.17 -22.57
N SER A 666 65.42 36.87 -22.23
CA SER A 666 64.36 36.29 -21.41
C SER A 666 64.45 36.77 -19.96
N LEU A 667 63.39 37.39 -19.45
CA LEU A 667 63.24 37.77 -18.06
C LEU A 667 62.21 36.85 -17.37
N SER A 668 62.62 36.16 -16.31
CA SER A 668 61.77 35.24 -15.56
C SER A 668 61.49 35.74 -14.15
N LEU A 669 60.26 35.55 -13.66
CA LEU A 669 59.84 35.94 -12.31
C LEU A 669 59.56 34.70 -11.46
N VAL A 670 60.31 34.53 -10.38
CA VAL A 670 60.06 33.53 -9.35
C VAL A 670 59.37 34.20 -8.16
N VAL A 671 58.20 33.70 -7.80
CA VAL A 671 57.44 34.17 -6.65
C VAL A 671 57.43 33.07 -5.60
N CYS A 672 57.94 33.35 -4.40
CA CYS A 672 58.02 32.35 -3.33
C CYS A 672 57.82 32.97 -1.93
N PRO A 673 57.53 32.12 -0.91
CA PRO A 673 57.51 32.56 0.49
C PRO A 673 58.81 33.22 0.92
N SER A 674 58.74 34.15 1.87
CA SER A 674 59.89 34.90 2.38
C SER A 674 61.02 34.03 2.91
N SER A 675 60.69 32.90 3.52
CA SER A 675 61.65 31.94 4.03
C SER A 675 62.44 31.19 2.94
N LEU A 676 61.99 31.22 1.69
CA LEU A 676 62.58 30.45 0.58
C LEU A 676 63.37 31.29 -0.41
N ILE A 677 63.32 32.62 -0.35
CA ILE A 677 64.03 33.49 -1.29
C ILE A 677 65.54 33.26 -1.25
N LEU A 678 66.15 33.31 -0.06
CA LEU A 678 67.59 33.07 0.07
C LEU A 678 67.98 31.65 -0.37
N ASN A 679 67.05 30.68 -0.28
CA ASN A 679 67.28 29.33 -0.78
C ASN A 679 67.25 29.30 -2.31
N TRP A 680 66.32 30.01 -2.96
CA TRP A 680 66.31 30.17 -4.42
C TRP A 680 67.58 30.83 -4.92
N GLN A 681 67.99 31.94 -4.30
CA GLN A 681 69.24 32.61 -4.64
C GLN A 681 70.44 31.65 -4.52
N SER A 682 70.57 30.96 -3.39
CA SER A 682 71.66 30.02 -3.13
C SER A 682 71.66 28.85 -4.12
N GLU A 683 70.48 28.34 -4.51
CA GLU A 683 70.38 27.26 -5.49
C GLU A 683 70.70 27.74 -6.92
N ILE A 684 70.28 28.94 -7.31
CA ILE A 684 70.64 29.53 -8.61
C ILE A 684 72.15 29.69 -8.71
N GLU A 685 72.80 30.32 -7.71
CA GLU A 685 74.26 30.52 -7.67
C GLU A 685 75.03 29.19 -7.66
N LYS A 686 74.46 28.15 -7.06
CA LYS A 686 75.07 26.82 -6.98
C LYS A 686 74.98 26.05 -8.30
N PHE A 687 73.83 26.09 -8.97
CA PHE A 687 73.53 25.22 -10.10
C PHE A 687 73.70 25.90 -11.46
N SER A 688 73.60 27.23 -11.54
CA SER A 688 73.87 28.00 -12.76
C SER A 688 74.99 29.01 -12.52
N LYS A 689 75.88 29.16 -13.50
CA LYS A 689 76.95 30.18 -13.49
C LYS A 689 76.68 31.34 -14.46
N THR A 690 75.56 31.24 -15.17
CA THR A 690 75.18 32.04 -16.33
C THR A 690 73.94 32.86 -16.03
N LEU A 691 73.02 32.36 -15.21
CA LEU A 691 71.86 33.10 -14.73
C LEU A 691 72.28 34.16 -13.71
N THR A 692 71.90 35.41 -13.94
CA THR A 692 71.94 36.51 -12.98
C THR A 692 70.58 36.64 -12.31
N ASN A 693 70.57 36.89 -11.00
CA ASN A 693 69.33 37.08 -10.24
C ASN A 693 69.32 38.39 -9.43
N ILE A 694 68.12 38.91 -9.19
CA ILE A 694 67.90 40.05 -8.30
C ILE A 694 66.72 39.78 -7.36
N ILE A 695 66.91 40.10 -6.08
CA ILE A 695 65.86 39.96 -5.06
C ILE A 695 65.14 41.30 -4.90
N ILE A 696 63.82 41.29 -5.10
CA ILE A 696 62.95 42.42 -4.79
C ILE A 696 62.46 42.27 -3.34
N SER A 697 63.25 42.78 -2.40
CA SER A 697 62.93 42.82 -0.97
C SER A 697 63.39 44.14 -0.33
N GLY A 698 63.05 44.36 0.93
CA GLY A 698 63.39 45.59 1.66
C GLY A 698 62.28 46.64 1.71
N THR A 699 62.66 47.86 2.03
CA THR A 699 61.80 49.06 2.12
C THR A 699 61.21 49.45 0.76
N SER A 700 60.23 50.36 0.76
CA SER A 700 59.59 50.83 -0.49
C SER A 700 60.61 51.40 -1.49
N ASP A 701 61.60 52.14 -1.01
CA ASP A 701 62.62 52.77 -1.85
C ASP A 701 63.63 51.75 -2.38
N GLU A 702 64.08 50.80 -1.55
CA GLU A 702 64.95 49.69 -1.98
C GLU A 702 64.28 48.84 -3.06
N ARG A 703 62.99 48.51 -2.89
CA ARG A 703 62.22 47.78 -3.90
C ARG A 703 62.07 48.57 -5.20
N ARG A 704 61.86 49.89 -5.13
CA ARG A 704 61.73 50.75 -6.31
C ARG A 704 63.02 50.74 -7.14
N VAL A 705 64.17 50.83 -6.47
CA VAL A 705 65.49 50.75 -7.13
C VAL A 705 65.69 49.37 -7.77
N ALA A 706 65.42 48.29 -7.05
CA ALA A 706 65.54 46.92 -7.59
C ALA A 706 64.62 46.66 -8.79
N ILE A 707 63.39 47.19 -8.77
CA ILE A 707 62.45 47.10 -9.90
C ILE A 707 62.96 47.85 -11.14
N MET A 708 63.62 49.01 -10.97
CA MET A 708 64.18 49.75 -12.10
C MET A 708 65.34 49.00 -12.76
N GLN A 709 66.11 48.25 -11.97
CA GLN A 709 67.29 47.50 -12.43
C GLN A 709 66.96 46.08 -12.93
N CYS A 710 65.73 45.61 -12.80
CA CYS A 710 65.41 44.20 -13.05
C CYS A 710 65.61 43.75 -14.50
N ARG A 711 65.63 44.69 -15.46
CA ARG A 711 65.89 44.40 -16.88
C ARG A 711 67.33 43.97 -17.17
N ASP A 712 68.25 44.22 -16.25
CA ASP A 712 69.66 43.83 -16.36
C ASP A 712 69.91 42.41 -15.80
N TYR A 713 68.87 41.72 -15.32
CA TYR A 713 68.93 40.40 -14.72
C TYR A 713 68.07 39.38 -15.45
N ASP A 714 68.41 38.09 -15.37
CA ASP A 714 67.62 37.03 -16.01
C ASP A 714 66.47 36.53 -15.12
N VAL A 715 66.67 36.53 -13.80
CA VAL A 715 65.72 36.01 -12.81
C VAL A 715 65.42 37.04 -11.73
N VAL A 716 64.14 37.31 -11.52
CA VAL A 716 63.65 38.20 -10.47
C VAL A 716 62.98 37.37 -9.39
N GLU A 717 63.40 37.53 -8.14
CA GLU A 717 62.82 36.84 -6.99
C GLU A 717 61.98 37.82 -6.16
N LYS A 718 60.68 37.54 -5.98
CA LYS A 718 59.75 38.41 -5.24
C LYS A 718 59.04 37.68 -4.09
N LEU A 719 58.94 38.40 -2.97
CA LEU A 719 58.16 38.04 -1.78
C LEU A 719 56.64 38.01 -2.06
N ILE A 720 55.96 36.94 -1.63
CA ILE A 720 54.51 36.96 -1.44
C ILE A 720 54.20 37.72 -0.14
N ARG A 721 53.65 38.93 -0.24
CA ARG A 721 52.91 39.60 0.85
C ARG A 721 51.44 39.70 0.45
N ASN A 722 50.53 39.67 1.42
CA ASN A 722 49.07 39.79 1.26
C ASN A 722 48.58 41.16 0.73
N GLU A 723 49.43 41.90 0.01
CA GLU A 723 49.09 43.20 -0.55
C GLU A 723 49.25 43.12 -2.08
N THR A 724 48.11 43.23 -2.75
CA THR A 724 47.93 43.40 -4.19
C THR A 724 48.52 44.72 -4.69
N ASP A 725 49.83 44.92 -4.55
CA ASP A 725 50.51 46.10 -5.08
C ASP A 725 51.55 45.72 -6.15
N HIS A 726 51.18 46.13 -7.35
CA HIS A 726 52.03 46.51 -8.47
C HIS A 726 53.09 45.48 -8.91
N VAL A 727 52.66 44.50 -9.69
CA VAL A 727 53.47 43.94 -10.78
C VAL A 727 52.78 44.30 -12.09
N VAL A 728 52.97 45.56 -12.50
CA VAL A 728 53.24 45.99 -13.88
C VAL A 728 52.26 45.52 -14.98
N ARG A 729 51.29 46.41 -15.31
CA ARG A 729 50.94 46.68 -16.72
C ARG A 729 52.07 47.53 -17.31
N TYR A 730 53.05 46.90 -17.96
CA TYR A 730 53.89 47.56 -18.95
C TYR A 730 53.59 46.84 -20.27
N LYS A 731 52.51 47.28 -20.90
CA LYS A 731 52.33 47.21 -22.35
C LYS A 731 52.15 48.65 -22.78
N ASP A 732 53.10 49.12 -23.58
CA ASP A 732 53.04 50.26 -24.49
C ASP A 732 52.03 51.37 -24.11
N GLN A 733 52.51 52.42 -23.45
CA GLN A 733 51.80 53.70 -23.36
C GLN A 733 52.72 54.82 -23.84
N ASP A 734 52.85 54.91 -25.17
CA ASP A 734 52.74 56.22 -25.81
C ASP A 734 51.24 56.51 -25.88
N GLU A 735 50.71 57.34 -24.98
CA GLU A 735 49.60 58.28 -25.24
C GLU A 735 49.17 59.01 -23.95
N TYR A 736 49.11 60.34 -24.04
CA TYR A 736 48.68 61.28 -23.01
C TYR A 736 47.19 61.10 -22.61
N PRO A 737 46.78 61.46 -21.38
CA PRO A 737 45.38 61.35 -20.98
C PRO A 737 44.55 62.49 -21.56
N ILE A 738 43.53 62.15 -22.35
CA ILE A 738 42.36 62.99 -22.56
C ILE A 738 41.33 62.66 -21.47
N ASN A 739 40.84 63.75 -20.89
CA ASN A 739 39.84 63.92 -19.86
C ASN A 739 38.48 63.22 -20.12
N GLU A 740 37.74 63.08 -19.00
CA GLU A 740 36.28 63.21 -18.85
C GLU A 740 35.34 61.99 -18.81
N LYS A 741 34.80 61.77 -17.60
CA LYS A 741 33.38 61.80 -17.16
C LYS A 741 32.32 60.88 -17.83
N MET A 742 31.58 60.23 -16.91
CA MET A 742 30.12 60.02 -16.88
C MET A 742 29.43 59.56 -18.18
N SER A 743 29.02 58.29 -18.24
CA SER A 743 27.61 57.87 -18.28
C SER A 743 27.50 56.37 -17.97
#